data_AF-C9S7Q4-F1
#
_entry.id   AF-C9S7Q4-F1
#
_cell.length_a   1.000
_cell.length_b   1.000
_cell.length_c   1.000
_cell.angle_alpha   90.00
_cell.angle_beta   90.00
_cell.angle_gamma   90.00
#
_symmetry.space_group_name_H-M   'P 1'
#
loop_
_entity.id
_entity.type
_entity.pdbx_description
1 polymer ?
#
loop_
_entity_poly.entity_id
_entity_poly.type
_entity_poly.pdbx_seq_one_letter_code
_entity_poly.pdbx_strand_id
1 'polypeptide(L)'
;MARIMDVERLIEQLTLEEKVQLTAGTGWWHTTAIDRLSIPSIRLSDGPNGVRGTHFFDSTPSACLPCGTALGATFDIDLVERVGHLLAEEAHAKGAHVLLGPTVNIQRGPLGGRGFESFSEDPVLSGIIAGHYVRGVQASGVSATLKHFVCNDMESERMAVDVQVTERALREVYLLPFMIAIEMAKPRAIMTAYNKINGSHAPENRRLLQDILRDEWKWDGLIMSDWYGTYSTSSAVTAGQDLEMPGPSRWREEALVHAVTANKVKRRDLDERVRNILKLIKHAVENTTIPTNAPESEANTPEHVQLLREAAAKSIVLLKNERNILPLNPAKRIAVIGPNANIATYCGGGSASLRGYRTVTPLEGICGFTSNVEFSQGVYGHQSLPLLGKRLRTVDGQHTGFTLRVYNEPRPDGAEDKRSILEERLLDDSNMCLQKAVDLARSVDQVVVCAGLSGEWECEGQDRSHMALPPGTDDLIAAVVQANPNTAVIIQSGTPVSMPWIESAGAVMQAWFGGNEGGNGIADILFGVVNPAGKLPLTMPRRLADNPSALSFRSDNGRVLYSEDIYVGYRWYDTLDIDPLFAFGHGLSYTSFALSNLAISESNDASKGSDAPNLKIRVTVRNTGSSSGSEVVQIYVRPSMPTPLTGTAGDTVTRPTKELKGFAKVQVEAGESAIAEISLDFLRATSYWSEMDNCWRSDSGSYVILAGNSSRGVFLEQVVVAQKTRRWTGNAGASPGRSVVTAAAASRTAQIATRACDACRARRKRCIFVEESTVGQDSPQSSIQTPQCAGCIKLGLPCSFAIPTRTRGPKKRQVKFDHYRAVATELVDRFPTRSAMIDYCAQMCLRLRSAGHWDHVTHRKWAVCYSLAIGTFQTGQSNHSRMLEVEAAQFARLLGIHRISEYEGLNCIETQLRKKAFWLQFYGYAHSLIHVGRREQLTFLDHYTLRDVNFAALVPLDIEDELITEQTVFDSVTLDPASPLTGNSRPYDRTDRPFTSISAFIAASQVFLTAMQEALFHESCDCSPKRAPEARLGRLQTLLEKLEYMLDDLPAVMRQWVVAEDVHQTRDKFGKNVDSPEVAHAQLEITRANLHFTHLWLQNYLLEKIDLILQQQVLDTDVTSDTASASAALRANWVSREDICRQMLHLLHSIQQVHIEPNGLYLAYKVRDVAVALLNCPFEAHEGPSRRAAEYMRDFTSMLSRLDRSEIMNTASLKSWVDKDRDSAR
;
A
#
# COMPACT_ATOMS: atom_id res chain seq x y z
N MET A 1 -33.51 -29.23 -29.38
CA MET A 1 -33.17 -27.92 -29.99
C MET A 1 -32.67 -27.01 -28.89
N ALA A 2 -31.51 -26.39 -29.03
CA ALA A 2 -31.10 -25.32 -28.12
C ALA A 2 -32.03 -24.11 -28.32
N ARG A 3 -32.48 -23.47 -27.23
CA ARG A 3 -33.14 -22.16 -27.31
C ARG A 3 -32.05 -21.13 -27.58
N ILE A 4 -32.05 -20.55 -28.78
CA ILE A 4 -31.23 -19.37 -29.08
C ILE A 4 -31.61 -18.28 -28.09
N MET A 5 -30.62 -17.76 -27.35
CA MET A 5 -30.87 -16.73 -26.33
C MET A 5 -31.02 -15.37 -27.01
N ASP A 6 -32.18 -14.74 -26.83
CA ASP A 6 -32.54 -13.43 -27.40
C ASP A 6 -32.34 -12.34 -26.34
N VAL A 7 -31.20 -11.64 -26.42
CA VAL A 7 -30.75 -10.69 -25.40
C VAL A 7 -31.72 -9.52 -25.24
N GLU A 8 -32.17 -8.92 -26.35
CA GLU A 8 -33.04 -7.74 -26.30
C GLU A 8 -34.41 -8.10 -25.75
N ARG A 9 -34.99 -9.22 -26.19
CA ARG A 9 -36.26 -9.72 -25.66
C ARG A 9 -36.18 -10.06 -24.16
N LEU A 10 -35.06 -10.57 -23.68
CA LEU A 10 -34.86 -10.81 -22.25
C LEU A 10 -34.81 -9.49 -21.47
N ILE A 11 -34.14 -8.45 -22.00
CA ILE A 11 -34.14 -7.11 -21.40
C ILE A 11 -35.55 -6.49 -21.37
N GLU A 12 -36.41 -6.74 -22.36
CA GLU A 12 -37.82 -6.32 -22.31
C GLU A 12 -38.65 -7.09 -21.26
N GLN A 13 -38.29 -8.34 -20.97
CA GLN A 13 -39.06 -9.23 -20.09
C GLN A 13 -38.63 -9.21 -18.61
N LEU A 14 -37.40 -8.79 -18.29
CA LEU A 14 -36.87 -8.68 -16.93
C LEU A 14 -37.49 -7.50 -16.16
N THR A 15 -37.81 -7.70 -14.86
CA THR A 15 -38.21 -6.59 -13.97
C THR A 15 -37.02 -5.69 -13.61
N LEU A 16 -37.25 -4.58 -12.90
CA LEU A 16 -36.15 -3.71 -12.46
C LEU A 16 -35.24 -4.45 -11.45
N GLU A 17 -35.85 -5.25 -10.59
CA GLU A 17 -35.21 -6.01 -9.52
C GLU A 17 -34.35 -7.13 -10.12
N GLU A 18 -34.89 -7.91 -11.06
CA GLU A 18 -34.14 -8.95 -11.77
C GLU A 18 -32.98 -8.37 -12.61
N LYS A 19 -33.18 -7.21 -13.24
CA LYS A 19 -32.10 -6.48 -13.94
C LYS A 19 -30.98 -6.10 -12.98
N VAL A 20 -31.30 -5.61 -11.79
CA VAL A 20 -30.30 -5.27 -10.77
C VAL A 20 -29.61 -6.53 -10.22
N GLN A 21 -30.36 -7.61 -9.96
CA GLN A 21 -29.81 -8.89 -9.50
C GLN A 21 -28.82 -9.50 -10.51
N LEU A 22 -29.08 -9.40 -11.82
CA LEU A 22 -28.12 -9.83 -12.85
C LEU A 22 -26.79 -9.04 -12.82
N THR A 23 -26.80 -7.80 -12.31
CA THR A 23 -25.61 -6.95 -12.27
C THR A 23 -24.63 -7.22 -11.12
N ALA A 24 -24.87 -8.23 -10.30
CA ALA A 24 -23.94 -8.73 -9.28
C ALA A 24 -23.80 -10.26 -9.35
N GLY A 25 -22.75 -10.79 -8.73
CA GLY A 25 -22.67 -12.22 -8.41
C GLY A 25 -23.69 -12.63 -7.33
N THR A 26 -24.05 -13.92 -7.29
CA THR A 26 -24.84 -14.52 -6.18
C THR A 26 -23.97 -14.99 -5.02
N GLY A 27 -22.69 -15.24 -5.29
CA GLY A 27 -21.68 -15.67 -4.34
C GLY A 27 -20.29 -15.41 -4.90
N TRP A 28 -19.29 -16.12 -4.42
CA TRP A 28 -17.90 -15.87 -4.79
C TRP A 28 -17.59 -16.08 -6.28
N TRP A 29 -18.28 -17.00 -6.97
CA TRP A 29 -17.84 -17.53 -8.28
C TRP A 29 -18.94 -17.62 -9.33
N HIS A 30 -20.11 -17.03 -9.10
CA HIS A 30 -21.33 -17.33 -9.88
C HIS A 30 -22.15 -16.08 -10.18
N THR A 31 -22.60 -15.94 -11.43
CA THR A 31 -23.62 -14.93 -11.79
C THR A 31 -25.00 -15.31 -11.24
N THR A 32 -25.93 -14.36 -11.21
CA THR A 32 -27.34 -14.65 -10.87
C THR A 32 -28.04 -15.41 -11.99
N ALA A 33 -28.86 -16.41 -11.62
CA ALA A 33 -29.82 -17.08 -12.51
C ALA A 33 -31.22 -16.46 -12.39
N ILE A 34 -31.99 -16.44 -13.47
CA ILE A 34 -33.40 -15.99 -13.50
C ILE A 34 -34.25 -17.09 -14.15
N ASP A 35 -34.67 -18.06 -13.34
CA ASP A 35 -35.24 -19.33 -13.81
C ASP A 35 -36.50 -19.16 -14.69
N ARG A 36 -37.39 -18.20 -14.35
CA ARG A 36 -38.63 -17.96 -15.12
C ARG A 36 -38.38 -17.54 -16.57
N LEU A 37 -37.20 -16.99 -16.85
CA LEU A 37 -36.75 -16.59 -18.19
C LEU A 37 -35.72 -17.56 -18.79
N SER A 38 -35.39 -18.64 -18.06
CA SER A 38 -34.34 -19.60 -18.43
C SER A 38 -32.96 -18.95 -18.64
N ILE A 39 -32.63 -17.93 -17.83
CA ILE A 39 -31.27 -17.34 -17.78
C ILE A 39 -30.47 -18.13 -16.73
N PRO A 40 -29.47 -18.94 -17.12
CA PRO A 40 -28.69 -19.72 -16.17
C PRO A 40 -27.64 -18.88 -15.43
N SER A 41 -27.20 -19.40 -14.28
CA SER A 41 -25.92 -18.99 -13.68
C SER A 41 -24.77 -19.56 -14.48
N ILE A 42 -23.71 -18.77 -14.66
CA ILE A 42 -22.41 -19.22 -15.18
C ILE A 42 -21.34 -19.08 -14.10
N ARG A 43 -20.40 -20.04 -14.08
CA ARG A 43 -19.28 -20.08 -13.13
C ARG A 43 -18.06 -19.34 -13.67
N LEU A 44 -17.41 -18.55 -12.81
CA LEU A 44 -16.13 -17.89 -13.02
C LEU A 44 -15.08 -18.57 -12.14
N SER A 45 -13.82 -18.67 -12.59
CA SER A 45 -12.72 -19.19 -11.78
C SER A 45 -11.40 -18.50 -12.12
N ASP A 46 -10.54 -18.30 -11.12
CA ASP A 46 -9.12 -18.00 -11.38
C ASP A 46 -8.43 -19.21 -12.03
N GLY A 47 -7.36 -19.01 -12.79
CA GLY A 47 -6.62 -17.76 -12.97
C GLY A 47 -5.67 -17.78 -14.17
N PRO A 48 -4.61 -16.94 -14.16
CA PRO A 48 -3.73 -16.71 -15.30
C PRO A 48 -2.72 -17.85 -15.58
N ASN A 49 -2.65 -18.85 -14.68
CA ASN A 49 -1.65 -19.92 -14.68
C ASN A 49 -2.24 -21.31 -14.35
N GLY A 50 -3.55 -21.49 -14.51
CA GLY A 50 -4.27 -22.74 -14.20
C GLY A 50 -5.64 -22.47 -13.60
N VAL A 51 -6.54 -23.46 -13.55
CA VAL A 51 -7.94 -23.24 -13.15
C VAL A 51 -8.20 -23.81 -11.74
N ARG A 52 -8.36 -22.94 -10.73
CA ARG A 52 -8.46 -23.35 -9.32
C ARG A 52 -9.79 -24.04 -8.97
N GLY A 53 -10.88 -23.65 -9.61
CA GLY A 53 -12.24 -24.00 -9.17
C GLY A 53 -12.82 -23.03 -8.14
N THR A 54 -13.89 -23.44 -7.45
CA THR A 54 -14.73 -22.62 -6.56
C THR A 54 -14.27 -22.60 -5.09
N HIS A 55 -13.09 -23.15 -4.80
CA HIS A 55 -12.55 -23.25 -3.45
C HIS A 55 -11.09 -22.79 -3.41
N PHE A 56 -10.64 -22.29 -2.26
CA PHE A 56 -9.21 -22.12 -1.97
C PHE A 56 -8.75 -23.30 -1.12
N PHE A 57 -9.32 -23.42 0.09
CA PHE A 57 -9.17 -24.57 0.98
C PHE A 57 -9.80 -25.83 0.38
N ASP A 58 -9.06 -26.94 0.41
CA ASP A 58 -9.41 -28.26 -0.16
C ASP A 58 -10.01 -28.17 -1.58
N SER A 59 -9.31 -27.42 -2.45
CA SER A 59 -9.62 -27.26 -3.87
C SER A 59 -9.37 -28.54 -4.66
N THR A 60 -10.14 -28.71 -5.74
CA THR A 60 -9.95 -29.75 -6.76
C THR A 60 -8.60 -29.57 -7.45
N PRO A 61 -7.71 -30.59 -7.51
CA PRO A 61 -6.42 -30.46 -8.17
C PRO A 61 -6.51 -30.00 -9.64
N SER A 62 -5.50 -29.27 -10.12
CA SER A 62 -5.44 -28.70 -11.48
C SER A 62 -4.02 -28.68 -12.04
N ALA A 63 -3.90 -28.37 -13.34
CA ALA A 63 -2.64 -28.04 -13.98
C ALA A 63 -2.19 -26.61 -13.63
N CYS A 64 -1.19 -26.48 -12.76
CA CYS A 64 -0.47 -25.20 -12.62
C CYS A 64 0.56 -25.09 -13.75
N LEU A 65 0.37 -24.12 -14.64
CA LEU A 65 1.37 -23.65 -15.60
C LEU A 65 2.55 -22.96 -14.88
N PRO A 66 3.67 -22.74 -15.57
CA PRO A 66 4.62 -21.70 -15.20
C PRO A 66 3.95 -20.32 -15.04
N CYS A 67 4.51 -19.45 -14.18
CA CYS A 67 3.94 -18.12 -13.91
C CYS A 67 3.99 -17.18 -15.13
N GLY A 68 3.31 -16.02 -15.05
CA GLY A 68 3.22 -15.05 -16.14
C GLY A 68 4.58 -14.63 -16.69
N THR A 69 5.54 -14.31 -15.82
CA THR A 69 6.91 -13.97 -16.24
C THR A 69 7.66 -15.14 -16.85
N ALA A 70 7.39 -16.38 -16.42
CA ALA A 70 7.96 -17.58 -17.05
C ALA A 70 7.43 -17.76 -18.49
N LEU A 71 6.11 -17.65 -18.68
CA LEU A 71 5.47 -17.70 -20.00
C LEU A 71 5.93 -16.55 -20.91
N GLY A 72 6.08 -15.34 -20.36
CA GLY A 72 6.68 -14.20 -21.07
C GLY A 72 8.12 -14.47 -21.51
N ALA A 73 8.91 -15.17 -20.68
CA ALA A 73 10.29 -15.52 -20.98
C ALA A 73 10.44 -16.53 -22.13
N THR A 74 9.36 -17.22 -22.52
CA THR A 74 9.41 -18.17 -23.65
C THR A 74 9.59 -17.47 -24.99
N PHE A 75 9.00 -16.27 -25.19
CA PHE A 75 8.81 -15.63 -26.51
C PHE A 75 8.23 -16.61 -27.57
N ASP A 76 7.44 -17.59 -27.15
CA ASP A 76 6.95 -18.72 -27.97
C ASP A 76 5.40 -18.65 -28.06
N ILE A 77 4.89 -17.99 -29.11
CA ILE A 77 3.45 -17.77 -29.28
C ILE A 77 2.64 -19.06 -29.49
N ASP A 78 3.25 -20.07 -30.11
CA ASP A 78 2.60 -21.35 -30.40
C ASP A 78 2.49 -22.20 -29.13
N LEU A 79 3.51 -22.20 -28.27
CA LEU A 79 3.44 -22.76 -26.93
C LEU A 79 2.39 -22.05 -26.07
N VAL A 80 2.33 -20.72 -26.11
CA VAL A 80 1.37 -19.92 -25.34
C VAL A 80 -0.08 -20.20 -25.79
N GLU A 81 -0.33 -20.35 -27.09
CA GLU A 81 -1.65 -20.73 -27.59
C GLU A 81 -1.99 -22.19 -27.23
N ARG A 82 -1.01 -23.12 -27.21
CA ARG A 82 -1.18 -24.50 -26.73
C ARG A 82 -1.54 -24.59 -25.24
N VAL A 83 -0.87 -23.85 -24.36
CA VAL A 83 -1.28 -23.83 -22.92
C VAL A 83 -2.62 -23.12 -22.71
N GLY A 84 -2.98 -22.17 -23.59
CA GLY A 84 -4.33 -21.59 -23.63
C GLY A 84 -5.42 -22.65 -23.88
N HIS A 85 -5.18 -23.61 -24.78
CA HIS A 85 -6.11 -24.72 -25.02
C HIS A 85 -6.23 -25.65 -23.81
N LEU A 86 -5.10 -26.02 -23.17
CA LEU A 86 -5.08 -26.80 -21.93
C LEU A 86 -5.90 -26.12 -20.81
N LEU A 87 -5.77 -24.80 -20.67
CA LEU A 87 -6.55 -24.00 -19.72
C LEU A 87 -8.05 -24.02 -20.01
N ALA A 88 -8.46 -24.14 -21.28
CA ALA A 88 -9.85 -24.32 -21.63
C ALA A 88 -10.35 -25.71 -21.21
N GLU A 89 -9.56 -26.76 -21.41
CA GLU A 89 -9.90 -28.13 -20.96
C GLU A 89 -10.00 -28.22 -19.44
N GLU A 90 -9.07 -27.59 -18.70
CA GLU A 90 -9.19 -27.41 -17.25
C GLU A 90 -10.45 -26.64 -16.86
N ALA A 91 -10.81 -25.58 -17.59
CA ALA A 91 -12.04 -24.83 -17.32
C ALA A 91 -13.31 -25.67 -17.56
N HIS A 92 -13.33 -26.53 -18.59
CA HIS A 92 -14.40 -27.53 -18.75
C HIS A 92 -14.45 -28.52 -17.58
N ALA A 93 -13.30 -29.04 -17.12
CA ALA A 93 -13.22 -29.97 -15.98
C ALA A 93 -13.60 -29.33 -14.63
N LYS A 94 -13.25 -28.07 -14.40
CA LYS A 94 -13.67 -27.29 -13.22
C LYS A 94 -15.05 -26.64 -13.38
N GLY A 95 -15.78 -26.94 -14.48
CA GLY A 95 -17.10 -26.40 -14.78
C GLY A 95 -17.17 -24.87 -14.90
N ALA A 96 -16.03 -24.21 -15.16
CA ALA A 96 -15.87 -22.77 -15.26
C ALA A 96 -16.10 -22.28 -16.69
N HIS A 97 -17.10 -21.40 -16.86
CA HIS A 97 -17.46 -20.83 -18.15
C HIS A 97 -16.61 -19.59 -18.48
N VAL A 98 -16.03 -18.97 -17.44
CA VAL A 98 -15.19 -17.78 -17.51
C VAL A 98 -13.89 -18.02 -16.74
N LEU A 99 -12.75 -17.82 -17.39
CA LEU A 99 -11.43 -17.83 -16.78
C LEU A 99 -11.01 -16.40 -16.43
N LEU A 100 -10.59 -16.17 -15.19
CA LEU A 100 -10.14 -14.87 -14.68
C LEU A 100 -8.65 -14.65 -14.98
N GLY A 101 -8.31 -14.67 -16.26
CA GLY A 101 -6.98 -14.42 -16.80
C GLY A 101 -6.98 -14.26 -18.33
N PRO A 102 -5.86 -13.83 -18.93
CA PRO A 102 -4.55 -13.64 -18.29
C PRO A 102 -4.39 -12.28 -17.60
N THR A 103 -3.35 -12.18 -16.77
CA THR A 103 -2.96 -10.93 -16.09
C THR A 103 -1.89 -10.21 -16.91
N VAL A 104 -2.06 -8.90 -17.12
CA VAL A 104 -1.28 -8.11 -18.10
C VAL A 104 -0.87 -6.73 -17.57
N ASN A 105 -0.73 -6.60 -16.24
CA ASN A 105 -0.13 -5.43 -15.61
C ASN A 105 1.37 -5.33 -15.93
N ILE A 106 1.95 -4.13 -15.82
CA ILE A 106 3.34 -3.89 -16.24
C ILE A 106 4.24 -3.88 -15.01
N GLN A 107 5.32 -4.66 -15.00
CA GLN A 107 6.32 -4.65 -13.93
C GLN A 107 7.18 -3.38 -13.97
N ARG A 108 6.57 -2.25 -13.62
CA ARG A 108 7.17 -0.90 -13.54
C ARG A 108 8.41 -0.88 -12.63
N GLY A 109 8.36 -1.65 -11.54
CA GLY A 109 9.46 -1.92 -10.63
C GLY A 109 9.54 -3.42 -10.28
N PRO A 110 10.69 -3.92 -9.81
CA PRO A 110 10.90 -5.34 -9.57
C PRO A 110 10.20 -5.87 -8.31
N LEU A 111 9.65 -4.99 -7.47
CA LEU A 111 9.15 -5.34 -6.13
C LEU A 111 7.66 -5.72 -6.08
N GLY A 112 6.91 -5.51 -7.16
CA GLY A 112 5.44 -5.69 -7.16
C GLY A 112 5.02 -7.09 -6.71
N GLY A 113 4.12 -7.19 -5.74
CA GLY A 113 3.72 -8.47 -5.12
C GLY A 113 3.18 -9.48 -6.13
N ARG A 114 2.41 -8.99 -7.12
CA ARG A 114 1.87 -9.74 -8.26
C ARG A 114 2.74 -9.67 -9.51
N GLY A 115 3.99 -9.21 -9.40
CA GLY A 115 4.90 -9.07 -10.53
C GLY A 115 5.23 -10.41 -11.23
N PHE A 116 5.08 -11.53 -10.52
CA PHE A 116 5.18 -12.89 -11.08
C PHE A 116 4.00 -13.25 -12.03
N GLU A 117 2.86 -12.57 -11.87
CA GLU A 117 1.56 -12.96 -12.45
C GLU A 117 1.37 -12.44 -13.88
N SER A 118 2.03 -11.33 -14.22
CA SER A 118 1.97 -10.70 -15.55
C SER A 118 3.20 -11.04 -16.42
N PHE A 119 3.13 -10.81 -17.73
CA PHE A 119 4.15 -11.33 -18.66
C PHE A 119 5.48 -10.55 -18.70
N SER A 120 5.46 -9.22 -18.79
CA SER A 120 6.67 -8.43 -19.12
C SER A 120 6.54 -6.92 -18.84
N GLU A 121 7.69 -6.29 -18.53
CA GLU A 121 7.87 -4.84 -18.51
C GLU A 121 7.66 -4.18 -19.89
N ASP A 122 7.72 -4.97 -20.97
CA ASP A 122 7.43 -4.49 -22.31
C ASP A 122 5.95 -4.71 -22.70
N PRO A 123 5.22 -3.65 -23.06
CA PRO A 123 3.80 -3.74 -23.37
C PRO A 123 3.49 -4.46 -24.69
N VAL A 124 4.44 -4.54 -25.63
CA VAL A 124 4.25 -5.26 -26.90
C VAL A 124 4.43 -6.75 -26.68
N LEU A 125 5.44 -7.17 -25.91
CA LEU A 125 5.58 -8.57 -25.49
C LEU A 125 4.35 -9.02 -24.68
N SER A 126 3.98 -8.26 -23.63
CA SER A 126 2.81 -8.56 -22.81
C SER A 126 1.52 -8.63 -23.62
N GLY A 127 1.29 -7.70 -24.56
CA GLY A 127 0.10 -7.69 -25.41
C GLY A 127 0.03 -8.87 -26.40
N ILE A 128 1.14 -9.23 -27.04
CA ILE A 128 1.19 -10.35 -28.00
C ILE A 128 0.96 -11.69 -27.29
N ILE A 129 1.68 -11.93 -26.19
CA ILE A 129 1.56 -13.15 -25.39
C ILE A 129 0.14 -13.31 -24.83
N ALA A 130 -0.43 -12.24 -24.27
CA ALA A 130 -1.83 -12.22 -23.83
C ALA A 130 -2.82 -12.49 -24.97
N GLY A 131 -2.55 -11.96 -26.17
CA GLY A 131 -3.39 -12.20 -27.36
C GLY A 131 -3.46 -13.67 -27.76
N HIS A 132 -2.32 -14.38 -27.77
CA HIS A 132 -2.28 -15.81 -28.07
C HIS A 132 -2.85 -16.68 -26.93
N TYR A 133 -2.62 -16.33 -25.67
CA TYR A 133 -3.27 -16.97 -24.52
C TYR A 133 -4.80 -16.90 -24.64
N VAL A 134 -5.35 -15.70 -24.90
CA VAL A 134 -6.79 -15.46 -25.03
C VAL A 134 -7.38 -16.23 -26.23
N ARG A 135 -6.63 -16.43 -27.32
CA ARG A 135 -7.06 -17.28 -28.44
C ARG A 135 -7.23 -18.73 -28.02
N GLY A 136 -6.21 -19.34 -27.41
CA GLY A 136 -6.25 -20.74 -26.98
C GLY A 136 -7.38 -21.01 -25.99
N VAL A 137 -7.58 -20.12 -25.01
CA VAL A 137 -8.68 -20.25 -24.03
C VAL A 137 -10.05 -20.17 -24.72
N GLN A 138 -10.24 -19.21 -25.63
CA GLN A 138 -11.54 -18.97 -26.27
C GLN A 138 -11.85 -19.91 -27.44
N ALA A 139 -10.87 -20.69 -27.93
CA ALA A 139 -11.07 -21.67 -29.00
C ALA A 139 -12.12 -22.74 -28.64
N SER A 140 -12.14 -23.18 -27.37
CA SER A 140 -13.14 -24.13 -26.82
C SER A 140 -14.32 -23.44 -26.12
N GLY A 141 -14.60 -22.18 -26.49
CA GLY A 141 -15.76 -21.38 -26.05
C GLY A 141 -15.69 -20.79 -24.63
N VAL A 142 -14.66 -21.13 -23.85
CA VAL A 142 -14.44 -20.59 -22.49
C VAL A 142 -14.10 -19.10 -22.59
N SER A 143 -14.73 -18.27 -21.77
CA SER A 143 -14.54 -16.81 -21.83
C SER A 143 -13.29 -16.37 -21.07
N ALA A 144 -12.32 -15.76 -21.76
CA ALA A 144 -11.14 -15.18 -21.09
C ALA A 144 -11.41 -13.76 -20.56
N THR A 145 -10.67 -13.37 -19.52
CA THR A 145 -10.82 -12.09 -18.81
C THR A 145 -9.46 -11.41 -18.64
N LEU A 146 -9.15 -10.38 -19.43
CA LEU A 146 -7.92 -9.60 -19.19
C LEU A 146 -8.03 -8.87 -17.84
N LYS A 147 -6.99 -8.98 -17.01
CA LYS A 147 -6.93 -8.29 -15.71
C LYS A 147 -5.54 -7.65 -15.46
N HIS A 148 -5.41 -6.58 -14.68
CA HIS A 148 -6.42 -5.75 -14.04
C HIS A 148 -6.39 -4.35 -14.68
N PHE A 149 -7.49 -3.91 -15.27
CA PHE A 149 -7.59 -2.71 -16.10
C PHE A 149 -7.89 -1.46 -15.24
N VAL A 150 -6.95 -0.56 -14.97
CA VAL A 150 -5.54 -0.51 -15.43
C VAL A 150 -4.65 0.08 -14.33
N CYS A 151 -3.34 -0.13 -14.44
CA CYS A 151 -2.29 0.34 -13.52
C CYS A 151 -2.30 -0.27 -12.10
N ASN A 152 -2.82 -1.50 -11.92
CA ASN A 152 -2.60 -2.28 -10.69
C ASN A 152 -1.21 -2.94 -10.70
N ASP A 153 -0.16 -2.10 -10.71
CA ASP A 153 1.22 -2.54 -10.93
C ASP A 153 2.02 -2.68 -9.61
N MET A 154 1.35 -2.43 -8.47
CA MET A 154 1.83 -2.65 -7.10
C MET A 154 0.61 -2.93 -6.19
N GLU A 155 0.83 -3.56 -5.04
CA GLU A 155 -0.23 -3.96 -4.10
C GLU A 155 -0.44 -2.97 -2.94
N SER A 156 0.55 -2.10 -2.67
CA SER A 156 0.54 -1.05 -1.64
C SER A 156 -0.70 -0.15 -1.72
N GLU A 157 -1.57 -0.26 -0.71
CA GLU A 157 -2.89 0.42 -0.65
C GLU A 157 -3.76 0.25 -1.92
N ARG A 158 -3.66 -0.88 -2.66
CA ARG A 158 -4.29 -1.06 -3.98
C ARG A 158 -5.76 -0.65 -4.11
N MET A 159 -6.58 -0.79 -3.06
CA MET A 159 -8.00 -0.38 -3.05
C MET A 159 -8.24 1.13 -2.88
N ALA A 160 -7.23 1.89 -2.46
CA ALA A 160 -7.33 3.29 -2.08
C ALA A 160 -6.38 4.21 -2.86
N VAL A 161 -5.23 3.70 -3.34
CA VAL A 161 -4.18 4.48 -3.98
C VAL A 161 -4.63 5.14 -5.29
N ASP A 162 -4.19 6.39 -5.48
CA ASP A 162 -4.33 7.14 -6.72
C ASP A 162 -3.07 7.06 -7.59
N VAL A 163 -3.14 6.34 -8.71
CA VAL A 163 -2.07 6.32 -9.71
C VAL A 163 -2.12 7.59 -10.54
N GLN A 164 -1.11 8.44 -10.36
CA GLN A 164 -0.92 9.70 -11.07
C GLN A 164 0.03 9.46 -12.24
N VAL A 165 -0.51 9.48 -13.46
CA VAL A 165 0.15 9.06 -14.69
C VAL A 165 -0.26 9.95 -15.86
N THR A 166 0.69 10.26 -16.76
CA THR A 166 0.43 11.01 -18.00
C THR A 166 -0.54 10.24 -18.91
N GLU A 167 -1.29 10.91 -19.80
CA GLU A 167 -2.05 10.18 -20.83
C GLU A 167 -1.06 9.48 -21.76
N ARG A 168 0.14 10.04 -21.97
CA ARG A 168 1.21 9.41 -22.76
C ARG A 168 1.66 8.05 -22.21
N ALA A 169 2.11 7.96 -20.97
CA ALA A 169 2.55 6.70 -20.37
C ALA A 169 1.37 5.73 -20.21
N LEU A 170 0.18 6.24 -19.82
CA LEU A 170 -1.05 5.46 -19.80
C LEU A 170 -1.32 4.80 -21.16
N ARG A 171 -1.03 5.47 -22.28
CA ARG A 171 -1.23 4.97 -23.66
C ARG A 171 -0.10 4.11 -24.20
N GLU A 172 1.15 4.53 -24.04
CA GLU A 172 2.34 3.86 -24.58
C GLU A 172 2.77 2.64 -23.75
N VAL A 173 2.46 2.61 -22.45
CA VAL A 173 2.86 1.53 -21.53
C VAL A 173 1.65 0.75 -21.02
N TYR A 174 0.76 1.38 -20.25
CA TYR A 174 -0.17 0.63 -19.39
C TYR A 174 -1.45 0.14 -20.11
N LEU A 175 -1.97 0.88 -21.09
CA LEU A 175 -3.11 0.48 -21.93
C LEU A 175 -2.71 -0.34 -23.17
N LEU A 176 -1.48 -0.19 -23.67
CA LEU A 176 -1.01 -0.84 -24.89
C LEU A 176 -1.12 -2.39 -24.88
N PRO A 177 -0.82 -3.15 -23.79
CA PRO A 177 -0.98 -4.61 -23.83
C PRO A 177 -2.46 -5.01 -23.95
N PHE A 178 -3.36 -4.30 -23.27
CA PHE A 178 -4.80 -4.50 -23.42
C PHE A 178 -5.27 -4.21 -24.85
N MET A 179 -4.84 -3.09 -25.44
CA MET A 179 -5.20 -2.71 -26.82
C MET A 179 -4.79 -3.78 -27.83
N ILE A 180 -3.56 -4.31 -27.71
CA ILE A 180 -3.03 -5.37 -28.58
C ILE A 180 -3.82 -6.68 -28.40
N ALA A 181 -4.03 -7.16 -27.17
CA ALA A 181 -4.79 -8.39 -26.93
C ALA A 181 -6.27 -8.27 -27.35
N ILE A 182 -6.88 -7.09 -27.18
CA ILE A 182 -8.25 -6.81 -27.64
C ILE A 182 -8.35 -6.86 -29.16
N GLU A 183 -7.40 -6.26 -29.89
CA GLU A 183 -7.33 -6.33 -31.35
C GLU A 183 -7.09 -7.76 -31.85
N MET A 184 -6.15 -8.48 -31.22
CA MET A 184 -5.72 -9.83 -31.64
C MET A 184 -6.75 -10.93 -31.37
N ALA A 185 -7.50 -10.84 -30.26
CA ALA A 185 -8.23 -11.97 -29.71
C ALA A 185 -9.63 -11.65 -29.16
N LYS A 186 -9.99 -10.36 -29.00
CA LYS A 186 -11.31 -9.89 -28.55
C LYS A 186 -11.81 -10.65 -27.30
N PRO A 187 -11.15 -10.45 -26.13
CA PRO A 187 -11.50 -11.15 -24.90
C PRO A 187 -12.96 -10.89 -24.53
N ARG A 188 -13.65 -11.93 -24.06
CA ARG A 188 -15.07 -11.83 -23.71
C ARG A 188 -15.33 -10.98 -22.47
N ALA A 189 -14.36 -10.84 -21.58
CA ALA A 189 -14.43 -9.95 -20.44
C ALA A 189 -13.13 -9.18 -20.17
N ILE A 190 -13.24 -8.11 -19.37
CA ILE A 190 -12.15 -7.37 -18.75
C ILE A 190 -12.51 -7.15 -17.27
N MET A 191 -11.54 -7.34 -16.38
CA MET A 191 -11.66 -7.04 -14.96
C MET A 191 -11.03 -5.68 -14.65
N THR A 192 -11.77 -4.76 -14.02
CA THR A 192 -11.24 -3.46 -13.60
C THR A 192 -10.38 -3.58 -12.37
N ALA A 193 -9.28 -2.83 -12.35
CA ALA A 193 -8.35 -2.74 -11.23
C ALA A 193 -8.96 -2.21 -9.94
N TYR A 194 -8.28 -2.47 -8.81
CA TYR A 194 -8.66 -1.93 -7.50
C TYR A 194 -8.41 -0.42 -7.38
N ASN A 195 -7.34 0.09 -7.99
CA ASN A 195 -6.82 1.46 -7.77
C ASN A 195 -7.63 2.56 -8.46
N LYS A 196 -7.29 3.81 -8.15
CA LYS A 196 -7.69 4.97 -8.95
C LYS A 196 -6.62 5.27 -9.99
N ILE A 197 -7.05 5.93 -11.06
CA ILE A 197 -6.20 6.50 -12.10
C ILE A 197 -6.60 7.96 -12.23
N ASN A 198 -5.67 8.88 -11.96
CA ASN A 198 -5.87 10.33 -12.01
C ASN A 198 -7.15 10.80 -11.30
N GLY A 199 -7.32 10.36 -10.05
CA GLY A 199 -8.38 10.76 -9.12
C GLY A 199 -9.65 9.90 -9.12
N SER A 200 -9.84 9.01 -10.10
CA SER A 200 -11.06 8.18 -10.21
C SER A 200 -10.75 6.68 -10.20
N HIS A 201 -11.40 5.93 -9.30
CA HIS A 201 -11.34 4.46 -9.24
C HIS A 201 -11.66 3.82 -10.59
N ALA A 202 -10.87 2.83 -11.03
CA ALA A 202 -11.06 2.16 -12.32
C ALA A 202 -12.51 1.73 -12.64
N PRO A 203 -13.28 1.06 -11.75
CA PRO A 203 -14.71 0.76 -11.96
C PRO A 203 -15.62 1.98 -12.20
N GLU A 204 -15.22 3.17 -11.77
CA GLU A 204 -15.98 4.43 -11.89
C GLU A 204 -15.42 5.35 -12.98
N ASN A 205 -14.29 4.98 -13.59
CA ASN A 205 -13.55 5.84 -14.48
C ASN A 205 -14.13 5.79 -15.90
N ARG A 206 -15.14 6.64 -16.16
CA ARG A 206 -15.81 6.75 -17.46
C ARG A 206 -14.84 6.93 -18.65
N ARG A 207 -13.73 7.67 -18.46
CA ARG A 207 -12.70 7.88 -19.50
C ARG A 207 -12.12 6.54 -19.95
N LEU A 208 -11.85 5.63 -19.03
CA LEU A 208 -11.40 4.27 -19.33
C LEU A 208 -12.56 3.40 -19.86
N LEU A 209 -13.69 3.36 -19.15
CA LEU A 209 -14.73 2.34 -19.36
C LEU A 209 -15.75 2.63 -20.47
N GLN A 210 -16.01 3.90 -20.81
CA GLN A 210 -16.74 4.26 -22.03
C GLN A 210 -15.77 4.78 -23.09
N ASP A 211 -15.12 5.92 -22.80
CA ASP A 211 -14.54 6.76 -23.84
C ASP A 211 -13.41 6.04 -24.58
N ILE A 212 -12.61 5.20 -23.88
CA ILE A 212 -11.59 4.34 -24.47
C ILE A 212 -12.15 2.97 -24.88
N LEU A 213 -12.61 2.13 -23.94
CA LEU A 213 -13.00 0.73 -24.26
C LEU A 213 -14.13 0.62 -25.29
N ARG A 214 -15.19 1.43 -25.16
CA ARG A 214 -16.39 1.33 -26.02
C ARG A 214 -16.32 2.29 -27.20
N ASP A 215 -15.94 3.54 -26.95
CA ASP A 215 -16.01 4.60 -27.96
C ASP A 215 -14.75 4.71 -28.84
N GLU A 216 -13.56 4.40 -28.32
CA GLU A 216 -12.32 4.44 -29.11
C GLU A 216 -11.94 3.06 -29.68
N TRP A 217 -11.86 2.03 -28.84
CA TRP A 217 -11.40 0.69 -29.22
C TRP A 217 -12.50 -0.21 -29.79
N LYS A 218 -13.78 0.20 -29.67
CA LYS A 218 -14.97 -0.51 -30.14
C LYS A 218 -15.09 -1.96 -29.64
N TRP A 219 -14.70 -2.20 -28.38
CA TRP A 219 -14.79 -3.51 -27.75
C TRP A 219 -16.13 -3.74 -27.04
N ASP A 220 -16.72 -4.93 -27.24
CA ASP A 220 -18.10 -5.27 -26.90
C ASP A 220 -18.25 -6.43 -25.88
N GLY A 221 -17.19 -6.72 -25.11
CA GLY A 221 -17.22 -7.71 -24.02
C GLY A 221 -17.79 -7.16 -22.71
N LEU A 222 -17.71 -7.95 -21.64
CA LEU A 222 -18.22 -7.60 -20.29
C LEU A 222 -17.15 -6.96 -19.39
N ILE A 223 -17.48 -5.86 -18.73
CA ILE A 223 -16.63 -5.24 -17.69
C ILE A 223 -17.08 -5.74 -16.31
N MET A 224 -16.23 -6.48 -15.60
CA MET A 224 -16.45 -6.84 -14.18
C MET A 224 -15.50 -6.06 -13.26
N SER A 225 -15.83 -5.94 -11.97
CA SER A 225 -14.84 -5.57 -10.96
C SER A 225 -13.92 -6.73 -10.60
N ASP A 226 -12.75 -6.42 -10.05
CA ASP A 226 -12.06 -7.31 -9.11
C ASP A 226 -12.91 -7.55 -7.83
N TRP A 227 -12.50 -8.45 -6.95
CA TRP A 227 -13.29 -8.94 -5.81
C TRP A 227 -13.43 -7.85 -4.72
N TYR A 228 -14.64 -7.32 -4.58
CA TYR A 228 -14.96 -6.09 -3.83
C TYR A 228 -14.35 -4.81 -4.43
N GLY A 229 -13.79 -4.86 -5.65
CA GLY A 229 -13.30 -3.72 -6.43
C GLY A 229 -14.42 -2.85 -7.03
N THR A 230 -15.47 -2.58 -6.25
CA THR A 230 -16.59 -1.67 -6.58
C THR A 230 -16.71 -0.68 -5.43
N TYR A 231 -16.93 0.61 -5.72
CA TYR A 231 -16.85 1.68 -4.71
C TYR A 231 -18.08 2.62 -4.66
N SER A 232 -19.06 2.43 -5.54
CA SER A 232 -20.36 3.10 -5.46
C SER A 232 -21.44 2.39 -6.27
N THR A 233 -22.70 2.65 -5.90
CA THR A 233 -23.89 2.24 -6.65
C THR A 233 -24.02 2.94 -8.01
N SER A 234 -23.88 4.28 -8.03
CA SER A 234 -24.32 5.10 -9.17
C SER A 234 -23.20 5.43 -10.15
N SER A 235 -21.99 5.73 -9.66
CA SER A 235 -20.88 6.12 -10.54
C SER A 235 -20.42 4.94 -11.37
N ALA A 236 -20.19 3.78 -10.75
CA ALA A 236 -19.75 2.56 -11.43
C ALA A 236 -20.68 2.12 -12.58
N VAL A 237 -21.99 2.06 -12.33
CA VAL A 237 -23.01 1.69 -13.33
C VAL A 237 -23.12 2.71 -14.47
N THR A 238 -22.92 4.00 -14.16
CA THR A 238 -22.96 5.10 -15.15
C THR A 238 -21.63 5.23 -15.93
N ALA A 239 -20.52 4.77 -15.35
CA ALA A 239 -19.20 4.72 -15.96
C ALA A 239 -19.03 3.50 -16.88
N GLY A 240 -19.62 2.35 -16.54
CA GLY A 240 -19.68 1.20 -17.44
C GLY A 240 -19.39 -0.17 -16.83
N GLN A 241 -19.16 -0.27 -15.52
CA GLN A 241 -18.89 -1.57 -14.89
C GLN A 241 -20.15 -2.45 -14.93
N ASP A 242 -20.18 -3.41 -15.86
CA ASP A 242 -21.35 -4.27 -16.14
C ASP A 242 -21.66 -5.18 -14.94
N LEU A 243 -20.66 -5.80 -14.29
CA LEU A 243 -20.82 -6.77 -13.19
C LEU A 243 -20.02 -6.40 -11.93
N GLU A 244 -20.62 -6.55 -10.73
CA GLU A 244 -19.95 -6.54 -9.42
C GLU A 244 -19.65 -7.97 -8.97
N MET A 245 -18.41 -8.22 -8.52
CA MET A 245 -17.98 -9.46 -7.89
C MET A 245 -17.29 -9.18 -6.54
N PRO A 246 -17.34 -10.11 -5.56
CA PRO A 246 -18.24 -11.27 -5.50
C PRO A 246 -19.66 -10.89 -5.08
N GLY A 247 -20.57 -11.87 -5.06
CA GLY A 247 -21.83 -11.80 -4.33
C GLY A 247 -21.72 -12.26 -2.86
N PRO A 248 -22.69 -11.94 -1.99
CA PRO A 248 -23.81 -11.02 -2.24
C PRO A 248 -23.33 -9.57 -2.41
N SER A 249 -24.14 -8.72 -3.05
CA SER A 249 -23.73 -7.38 -3.47
C SER A 249 -23.50 -6.46 -2.27
N ARG A 250 -22.56 -5.51 -2.41
CA ARG A 250 -22.43 -4.38 -1.47
C ARG A 250 -23.04 -3.09 -2.02
N TRP A 251 -23.11 -2.94 -3.35
CA TRP A 251 -23.40 -1.65 -3.98
C TRP A 251 -24.62 -1.62 -4.90
N ARG A 252 -25.14 -2.78 -5.31
CA ARG A 252 -26.20 -2.90 -6.32
C ARG A 252 -27.54 -3.13 -5.62
N GLU A 253 -28.10 -4.34 -5.62
CA GLU A 253 -29.33 -4.74 -4.88
C GLU A 253 -30.34 -3.58 -4.59
N GLU A 254 -30.74 -3.33 -3.34
CA GLU A 254 -31.73 -2.28 -3.02
C GLU A 254 -31.26 -0.87 -3.38
N ALA A 255 -29.95 -0.59 -3.24
CA ALA A 255 -29.37 0.71 -3.48
C ALA A 255 -29.49 1.13 -4.96
N LEU A 256 -29.32 0.20 -5.90
CA LEU A 256 -29.42 0.45 -7.34
C LEU A 256 -30.87 0.49 -7.81
N VAL A 257 -31.76 -0.36 -7.25
CA VAL A 257 -33.22 -0.23 -7.47
C VAL A 257 -33.69 1.16 -7.04
N HIS A 258 -33.25 1.65 -5.87
CA HIS A 258 -33.53 3.01 -5.42
C HIS A 258 -32.88 4.07 -6.33
N ALA A 259 -31.61 3.92 -6.71
CA ALA A 259 -30.91 4.90 -7.55
C ALA A 259 -31.52 5.03 -8.95
N VAL A 260 -32.01 3.94 -9.55
CA VAL A 260 -32.74 3.97 -10.82
C VAL A 260 -34.13 4.57 -10.65
N THR A 261 -34.84 4.24 -9.58
CA THR A 261 -36.16 4.82 -9.27
C THR A 261 -36.07 6.33 -9.02
N ALA A 262 -35.00 6.78 -8.36
CA ALA A 262 -34.67 8.19 -8.13
C ALA A 262 -34.05 8.90 -9.37
N ASN A 263 -33.90 8.22 -10.51
CA ASN A 263 -33.24 8.72 -11.72
C ASN A 263 -31.78 9.21 -11.54
N LYS A 264 -31.08 8.75 -10.48
CA LYS A 264 -29.62 8.93 -10.34
C LYS A 264 -28.85 8.09 -11.35
N VAL A 265 -29.36 6.88 -11.63
CA VAL A 265 -28.96 6.02 -12.75
C VAL A 265 -30.16 5.97 -13.71
N LYS A 266 -29.92 6.05 -15.02
CA LYS A 266 -31.03 5.95 -16.00
C LYS A 266 -31.28 4.49 -16.34
N ARG A 267 -32.55 4.11 -16.56
CA ARG A 267 -32.92 2.74 -16.96
C ARG A 267 -32.08 2.21 -18.13
N ARG A 268 -31.93 3.00 -19.21
CA ARG A 268 -31.08 2.67 -20.37
C ARG A 268 -29.63 2.34 -20.01
N ASP A 269 -29.08 2.98 -18.97
CA ASP A 269 -27.67 2.83 -18.58
C ASP A 269 -27.51 1.49 -17.80
N LEU A 270 -28.52 1.09 -17.02
CA LEU A 270 -28.66 -0.26 -16.44
C LEU A 270 -28.93 -1.33 -17.51
N ASP A 271 -29.85 -1.07 -18.45
CA ASP A 271 -30.20 -1.98 -19.53
C ASP A 271 -28.96 -2.37 -20.36
N GLU A 272 -28.01 -1.45 -20.54
CA GLU A 272 -26.72 -1.72 -21.20
C GLU A 272 -25.77 -2.59 -20.37
N ARG A 273 -25.77 -2.48 -19.02
CA ARG A 273 -25.01 -3.41 -18.17
C ARG A 273 -25.56 -4.83 -18.33
N VAL A 274 -26.89 -4.97 -18.22
CA VAL A 274 -27.62 -6.24 -18.35
C VAL A 274 -27.41 -6.84 -19.74
N ARG A 275 -27.41 -6.02 -20.81
CA ARG A 275 -27.07 -6.45 -22.18
C ARG A 275 -25.72 -7.14 -22.26
N ASN A 276 -24.68 -6.58 -21.65
CA ASN A 276 -23.33 -7.17 -21.69
C ASN A 276 -23.22 -8.47 -20.86
N ILE A 277 -23.94 -8.56 -19.74
CA ILE A 277 -24.08 -9.80 -18.95
C ILE A 277 -24.79 -10.88 -19.76
N LEU A 278 -25.91 -10.56 -20.39
CA LEU A 278 -26.67 -11.50 -21.23
C LEU A 278 -25.90 -11.90 -22.50
N LYS A 279 -25.06 -11.03 -23.10
CA LYS A 279 -24.11 -11.40 -24.16
C LYS A 279 -23.12 -12.46 -23.69
N LEU A 280 -22.56 -12.31 -22.48
CA LEU A 280 -21.60 -13.28 -21.91
C LEU A 280 -22.27 -14.62 -21.60
N ILE A 281 -23.43 -14.60 -20.94
CA ILE A 281 -24.22 -15.81 -20.63
C ILE A 281 -24.65 -16.51 -21.92
N LYS A 282 -25.14 -15.77 -22.93
CA LYS A 282 -25.45 -16.30 -24.26
C LYS A 282 -24.24 -16.99 -24.89
N HIS A 283 -23.07 -16.36 -24.87
CA HIS A 283 -21.86 -16.96 -25.43
C HIS A 283 -21.51 -18.27 -24.72
N ALA A 284 -21.48 -18.28 -23.39
CA ALA A 284 -21.20 -19.48 -22.60
C ALA A 284 -22.19 -20.63 -22.91
N VAL A 285 -23.49 -20.34 -22.97
CA VAL A 285 -24.57 -21.32 -23.24
C VAL A 285 -24.56 -21.85 -24.68
N GLU A 286 -24.17 -21.02 -25.65
CA GLU A 286 -24.22 -21.38 -27.07
C GLU A 286 -22.88 -21.90 -27.63
N ASN A 287 -21.78 -21.79 -26.87
CA ASN A 287 -20.42 -22.12 -27.35
C ASN A 287 -19.63 -23.05 -26.41
N THR A 288 -20.15 -23.37 -25.20
CA THR A 288 -19.56 -24.40 -24.34
C THR A 288 -20.52 -25.56 -24.11
N THR A 289 -19.97 -26.71 -23.75
CA THR A 289 -20.71 -27.90 -23.30
C THR A 289 -20.93 -27.94 -21.79
N ILE A 290 -20.53 -26.90 -21.05
CA ILE A 290 -20.47 -26.90 -19.58
C ILE A 290 -21.88 -26.75 -18.99
N PRO A 291 -22.36 -27.69 -18.16
CA PRO A 291 -23.61 -27.51 -17.42
C PRO A 291 -23.50 -26.41 -16.34
N THR A 292 -24.60 -25.67 -16.12
CA THR A 292 -24.75 -24.84 -14.92
C THR A 292 -24.54 -25.70 -13.67
N ASN A 293 -23.68 -25.24 -12.76
CA ASN A 293 -23.30 -25.94 -11.54
C ASN A 293 -22.73 -27.36 -11.76
N ALA A 294 -22.02 -27.58 -12.87
CA ALA A 294 -21.27 -28.82 -13.08
C ALA A 294 -20.35 -29.17 -11.88
N PRO A 295 -20.19 -30.45 -11.53
CA PRO A 295 -19.19 -30.88 -10.56
C PRO A 295 -17.79 -30.53 -11.06
N GLU A 296 -16.84 -30.34 -10.16
CA GLU A 296 -15.43 -30.19 -10.52
C GLU A 296 -14.75 -31.55 -10.63
N SER A 297 -13.80 -31.66 -11.56
CA SER A 297 -13.00 -32.86 -11.78
C SER A 297 -11.55 -32.53 -12.19
N GLU A 298 -10.75 -33.59 -12.30
CA GLU A 298 -9.37 -33.55 -12.77
C GLU A 298 -9.29 -33.86 -14.27
N ALA A 299 -8.42 -33.13 -14.98
CA ALA A 299 -8.05 -33.33 -16.39
C ALA A 299 -6.56 -33.70 -16.53
N ASN A 300 -6.05 -34.52 -15.60
CA ASN A 300 -4.65 -34.89 -15.50
C ASN A 300 -4.25 -35.97 -16.53
N THR A 301 -3.85 -35.55 -17.74
CA THR A 301 -3.42 -36.45 -18.83
C THR A 301 -1.89 -36.48 -18.99
N PRO A 302 -1.30 -37.59 -19.52
CA PRO A 302 0.11 -37.62 -19.88
C PRO A 302 0.53 -36.50 -20.84
N GLU A 303 -0.35 -36.11 -21.75
CA GLU A 303 -0.16 -35.03 -22.71
C GLU A 303 -0.10 -33.66 -22.02
N HIS A 304 -0.95 -33.43 -21.00
CA HIS A 304 -0.88 -32.23 -20.16
C HIS A 304 0.40 -32.21 -19.33
N VAL A 305 0.82 -33.33 -18.74
CA VAL A 305 2.11 -33.44 -18.05
C VAL A 305 3.28 -33.13 -19.00
N GLN A 306 3.26 -33.64 -20.23
CA GLN A 306 4.30 -33.34 -21.22
C GLN A 306 4.32 -31.86 -21.63
N LEU A 307 3.15 -31.23 -21.85
CA LEU A 307 3.06 -29.80 -22.18
C LEU A 307 3.48 -28.90 -21.01
N LEU A 308 3.14 -29.27 -19.77
CA LEU A 308 3.59 -28.57 -18.56
C LEU A 308 5.12 -28.61 -18.43
N ARG A 309 5.73 -29.77 -18.69
CA ARG A 309 7.19 -29.95 -18.69
C ARG A 309 7.88 -29.19 -19.83
N GLU A 310 7.32 -29.22 -21.04
CA GLU A 310 7.80 -28.42 -22.17
C GLU A 310 7.75 -26.92 -21.85
N ALA A 311 6.64 -26.43 -21.28
CA ALA A 311 6.49 -25.04 -20.90
C ALA A 311 7.48 -24.63 -19.80
N ALA A 312 7.66 -25.45 -18.76
CA ALA A 312 8.64 -25.22 -17.71
C ALA A 312 10.07 -25.13 -18.29
N ALA A 313 10.48 -26.12 -19.09
CA ALA A 313 11.82 -26.14 -19.69
C ALA A 313 12.07 -24.96 -20.64
N LYS A 314 11.10 -24.62 -21.52
CA LYS A 314 11.21 -23.49 -22.46
C LYS A 314 11.17 -22.11 -21.81
N SER A 315 10.69 -22.00 -20.57
CA SER A 315 10.65 -20.75 -19.80
C SER A 315 11.99 -20.42 -19.13
N ILE A 316 12.84 -21.43 -18.89
CA ILE A 316 14.12 -21.26 -18.17
C ILE A 316 15.08 -20.39 -18.99
N VAL A 317 15.64 -19.36 -18.34
CA VAL A 317 16.64 -18.47 -18.94
C VAL A 317 18.01 -18.79 -18.36
N LEU A 318 18.92 -19.27 -19.20
CA LEU A 318 20.33 -19.42 -18.81
C LEU A 318 20.99 -18.03 -18.81
N LEU A 319 21.32 -17.52 -17.63
CA LEU A 319 21.88 -16.17 -17.46
C LEU A 319 23.40 -16.15 -17.67
N LYS A 320 24.09 -17.16 -17.13
CA LYS A 320 25.55 -17.31 -17.14
C LYS A 320 25.92 -18.80 -17.27
N ASN A 321 26.95 -19.13 -18.05
CA ASN A 321 27.51 -20.49 -18.13
C ASN A 321 29.00 -20.45 -18.53
N GLU A 322 29.86 -20.12 -17.56
CA GLU A 322 31.31 -20.22 -17.69
C GLU A 322 31.79 -21.67 -17.56
N ARG A 323 33.01 -21.95 -18.04
CA ARG A 323 33.74 -23.22 -17.86
C ARG A 323 33.00 -24.47 -18.37
N ASN A 324 31.90 -24.30 -19.12
CA ASN A 324 30.98 -25.35 -19.55
C ASN A 324 30.48 -26.22 -18.36
N ILE A 325 30.09 -25.57 -17.25
CA ILE A 325 29.55 -26.26 -16.07
C ILE A 325 28.22 -26.95 -16.38
N LEU A 326 27.41 -26.35 -17.26
CA LEU A 326 26.20 -26.94 -17.82
C LEU A 326 26.39 -27.28 -19.31
N PRO A 327 25.85 -28.42 -19.80
CA PRO A 327 25.07 -29.40 -19.06
C PRO A 327 25.91 -30.31 -18.12
N LEU A 328 25.25 -30.82 -17.07
CA LEU A 328 25.80 -31.75 -16.07
C LEU A 328 26.02 -33.15 -16.66
N ASN A 329 26.92 -33.93 -16.03
CA ASN A 329 27.14 -35.33 -16.40
C ASN A 329 26.52 -36.28 -15.35
N PRO A 330 25.51 -37.09 -15.70
CA PRO A 330 24.80 -37.95 -14.74
C PRO A 330 25.64 -39.08 -14.14
N ALA A 331 26.85 -39.35 -14.67
CA ALA A 331 27.78 -40.32 -14.12
C ALA A 331 28.65 -39.78 -12.96
N LYS A 332 28.70 -38.46 -12.75
CA LYS A 332 29.44 -37.82 -11.65
C LYS A 332 28.64 -37.78 -10.34
N ARG A 333 29.29 -37.54 -9.20
CA ARG A 333 28.58 -37.26 -7.94
C ARG A 333 28.05 -35.83 -7.92
N ILE A 334 26.76 -35.68 -7.64
CA ILE A 334 26.05 -34.40 -7.65
C ILE A 334 25.54 -34.11 -6.23
N ALA A 335 25.92 -32.96 -5.66
CA ALA A 335 25.23 -32.43 -4.49
C ALA A 335 24.11 -31.47 -4.92
N VAL A 336 22.90 -31.69 -4.40
CA VAL A 336 21.75 -30.80 -4.58
C VAL A 336 21.51 -30.07 -3.26
N ILE A 337 21.61 -28.74 -3.29
CA ILE A 337 21.72 -27.90 -2.09
C ILE A 337 20.70 -26.74 -2.14
N GLY A 338 20.14 -26.36 -0.99
CA GLY A 338 19.50 -25.04 -0.83
C GLY A 338 18.00 -25.06 -0.55
N PRO A 339 17.42 -23.89 -0.24
CA PRO A 339 16.06 -23.79 0.32
C PRO A 339 14.98 -24.37 -0.60
N ASN A 340 15.11 -24.19 -1.92
CA ASN A 340 14.09 -24.60 -2.89
C ASN A 340 14.38 -25.98 -3.53
N ALA A 341 15.46 -26.66 -3.13
CA ALA A 341 15.88 -27.91 -3.77
C ALA A 341 14.88 -29.07 -3.57
N ASN A 342 14.36 -29.22 -2.35
CA ASN A 342 13.38 -30.26 -1.98
C ASN A 342 12.02 -29.66 -1.61
N ILE A 343 11.67 -28.52 -2.21
CA ILE A 343 10.39 -27.83 -2.06
C ILE A 343 9.95 -27.37 -3.44
N ALA A 344 8.75 -27.75 -3.87
CA ALA A 344 8.21 -27.28 -5.14
C ALA A 344 7.69 -25.83 -4.97
N THR A 345 8.50 -24.83 -5.32
CA THR A 345 8.05 -23.45 -5.48
C THR A 345 7.46 -23.26 -6.88
N TYR A 346 6.23 -23.76 -7.08
CA TYR A 346 5.58 -23.91 -8.38
C TYR A 346 4.73 -22.71 -8.82
N CYS A 347 4.21 -21.90 -7.90
CA CYS A 347 3.46 -20.67 -8.16
C CYS A 347 3.77 -19.56 -7.14
N GLY A 348 3.36 -18.33 -7.45
CA GLY A 348 3.27 -17.23 -6.48
C GLY A 348 1.98 -17.31 -5.65
N GLY A 349 1.84 -16.43 -4.65
CA GLY A 349 0.69 -16.42 -3.72
C GLY A 349 -0.50 -15.58 -4.19
N GLY A 350 -1.70 -15.87 -3.65
CA GLY A 350 -2.92 -15.11 -3.92
C GLY A 350 -3.90 -15.78 -4.87
N SER A 351 -4.68 -15.00 -5.62
CA SER A 351 -5.67 -15.50 -6.59
C SER A 351 -5.04 -16.33 -7.73
N ALA A 352 -3.75 -16.17 -8.02
CA ALA A 352 -2.99 -17.01 -8.96
C ALA A 352 -2.34 -18.27 -8.33
N SER A 353 -2.72 -18.63 -7.11
CA SER A 353 -2.37 -19.91 -6.47
C SER A 353 -3.50 -20.93 -6.61
N LEU A 354 -3.13 -22.22 -6.74
CA LEU A 354 -4.05 -23.36 -6.87
C LEU A 354 -3.35 -24.65 -6.43
N ARG A 355 -4.12 -25.72 -6.16
CA ARG A 355 -3.60 -27.05 -5.84
C ARG A 355 -3.16 -27.78 -7.12
N GLY A 356 -1.86 -27.93 -7.34
CA GLY A 356 -1.34 -28.72 -8.47
C GLY A 356 -1.60 -30.23 -8.33
N TYR A 357 -1.93 -30.94 -9.42
CA TYR A 357 -2.09 -32.41 -9.47
C TYR A 357 -0.96 -33.17 -8.75
N ARG A 358 0.27 -32.85 -9.16
CA ARG A 358 1.54 -33.22 -8.54
C ARG A 358 2.50 -32.09 -8.84
N THR A 359 3.36 -31.76 -7.89
CA THR A 359 4.36 -30.70 -8.04
C THR A 359 5.74 -31.29 -7.80
N VAL A 360 6.56 -31.33 -8.86
CA VAL A 360 7.86 -32.01 -8.86
C VAL A 360 8.93 -31.07 -8.32
N THR A 361 9.62 -31.48 -7.26
CA THR A 361 10.77 -30.73 -6.70
C THR A 361 12.00 -30.79 -7.63
N PRO A 362 12.90 -29.80 -7.61
CA PRO A 362 14.18 -29.88 -8.32
C PRO A 362 14.99 -31.14 -7.98
N LEU A 363 14.97 -31.58 -6.72
CA LEU A 363 15.61 -32.81 -6.27
C LEU A 363 14.99 -34.06 -6.92
N GLU A 364 13.66 -34.22 -6.92
CA GLU A 364 13.00 -35.34 -7.62
C GLU A 364 13.34 -35.37 -9.11
N GLY A 365 13.31 -34.21 -9.78
CA GLY A 365 13.67 -34.09 -11.20
C GLY A 365 15.09 -34.55 -11.48
N ILE A 366 16.07 -34.11 -10.67
CA ILE A 366 17.48 -34.49 -10.79
C ILE A 366 17.69 -35.99 -10.49
N CYS A 367 17.04 -36.52 -9.46
CA CYS A 367 17.04 -37.95 -9.14
C CYS A 367 16.40 -38.83 -10.24
N GLY A 368 15.56 -38.25 -11.11
CA GLY A 368 15.04 -38.92 -12.31
C GLY A 368 16.10 -39.23 -13.38
N PHE A 369 17.26 -38.57 -13.33
CA PHE A 369 18.37 -38.78 -14.29
C PHE A 369 19.52 -39.61 -13.75
N THR A 370 19.76 -39.58 -12.43
CA THR A 370 20.83 -40.36 -11.79
C THR A 370 20.54 -40.60 -10.31
N SER A 371 20.95 -41.76 -9.81
CA SER A 371 20.92 -42.08 -8.38
C SER A 371 22.15 -41.57 -7.62
N ASN A 372 23.13 -40.96 -8.31
CA ASN A 372 24.39 -40.48 -7.74
C ASN A 372 24.26 -39.08 -7.11
N VAL A 373 23.16 -38.87 -6.38
CA VAL A 373 22.70 -37.58 -5.86
C VAL A 373 22.70 -37.58 -4.34
N GLU A 374 23.34 -36.57 -3.75
CA GLU A 374 23.29 -36.32 -2.31
C GLU A 374 22.57 -34.98 -2.06
N PHE A 375 21.63 -34.95 -1.13
CA PHE A 375 20.82 -33.75 -0.83
C PHE A 375 21.28 -33.07 0.47
N SER A 376 21.25 -31.74 0.48
CA SER A 376 21.33 -30.95 1.71
C SER A 376 20.43 -29.71 1.66
N GLN A 377 19.78 -29.38 2.77
CA GLN A 377 18.80 -28.29 2.84
C GLN A 377 19.42 -26.89 2.66
N GLY A 378 20.71 -26.70 2.93
CA GLY A 378 21.31 -25.36 2.90
C GLY A 378 20.88 -24.51 4.09
N VAL A 379 19.92 -23.62 3.85
CA VAL A 379 19.26 -22.72 4.81
C VAL A 379 17.73 -22.77 4.60
N TYR A 380 16.96 -22.04 5.40
CA TYR A 380 15.54 -21.82 5.10
C TYR A 380 15.33 -20.59 4.24
N GLY A 381 14.51 -20.75 3.22
CA GLY A 381 13.97 -19.65 2.41
C GLY A 381 12.52 -19.30 2.74
N HIS A 382 11.95 -19.86 3.82
CA HIS A 382 10.56 -19.62 4.19
C HIS A 382 10.40 -18.33 5.00
N GLN A 383 9.28 -17.63 4.78
CA GLN A 383 8.88 -16.45 5.53
C GLN A 383 8.03 -16.86 6.74
N SER A 384 7.18 -17.89 6.60
CA SER A 384 6.46 -18.55 7.69
C SER A 384 6.96 -19.98 7.91
N LEU A 385 6.66 -20.59 9.06
CA LEU A 385 7.07 -21.98 9.34
C LEU A 385 6.41 -22.95 8.32
N PRO A 386 7.12 -23.95 7.73
CA PRO A 386 6.70 -24.64 6.48
C PRO A 386 6.15 -26.07 6.65
N LEU A 387 5.40 -26.63 5.70
CA LEU A 387 4.29 -27.53 6.03
C LEU A 387 4.56 -28.87 6.83
N LEU A 388 3.86 -29.09 7.97
CA LEU A 388 3.79 -30.30 8.84
C LEU A 388 2.94 -31.43 8.25
N GLY A 389 1.89 -31.18 7.48
CA GLY A 389 0.81 -32.18 7.37
C GLY A 389 1.27 -33.49 6.73
N LYS A 390 2.22 -33.38 5.79
CA LYS A 390 2.97 -34.48 5.15
C LYS A 390 3.93 -35.23 6.11
N ARG A 391 3.98 -34.80 7.38
CA ARG A 391 4.71 -35.36 8.53
C ARG A 391 3.78 -35.84 9.65
N LEU A 392 2.49 -35.48 9.62
CA LEU A 392 1.48 -36.00 10.53
C LEU A 392 0.95 -37.36 10.04
N ARG A 393 0.29 -38.08 10.94
CA ARG A 393 -0.54 -39.24 10.61
C ARG A 393 -1.90 -39.12 11.29
N THR A 394 -2.90 -39.74 10.68
CA THR A 394 -4.22 -39.94 11.28
C THR A 394 -4.15 -40.70 12.60
N VAL A 395 -5.19 -40.59 13.43
CA VAL A 395 -5.23 -41.20 14.78
C VAL A 395 -5.17 -42.73 14.74
N ASP A 396 -5.56 -43.35 13.61
CA ASP A 396 -5.44 -44.78 13.31
C ASP A 396 -4.08 -45.20 12.71
N GLY A 397 -3.19 -44.24 12.43
CA GLY A 397 -1.89 -44.41 11.78
C GLY A 397 -1.92 -44.72 10.27
N GLN A 398 -3.09 -44.96 9.68
CA GLN A 398 -3.27 -45.48 8.32
C GLN A 398 -2.80 -44.50 7.25
N HIS A 399 -3.09 -43.21 7.43
CA HIS A 399 -2.89 -42.18 6.42
C HIS A 399 -1.91 -41.08 6.88
N THR A 400 -1.16 -40.52 5.95
CA THR A 400 -0.42 -39.26 6.15
C THR A 400 -1.42 -38.11 6.24
N GLY A 401 -1.18 -37.16 7.15
CA GLY A 401 -2.09 -36.03 7.40
C GLY A 401 -2.82 -36.11 8.75
N PHE A 402 -3.98 -35.49 8.82
CA PHE A 402 -4.82 -35.39 10.02
C PHE A 402 -6.31 -35.28 9.62
N THR A 403 -7.20 -35.58 10.56
CA THR A 403 -8.64 -35.55 10.33
C THR A 403 -9.24 -34.21 10.77
N LEU A 404 -9.85 -33.48 9.84
CA LEU A 404 -10.74 -32.36 10.15
C LEU A 404 -12.15 -32.90 10.41
N ARG A 405 -12.77 -32.47 11.52
CA ARG A 405 -14.18 -32.71 11.83
C ARG A 405 -14.88 -31.38 12.06
N VAL A 406 -15.93 -31.12 11.29
CA VAL A 406 -16.73 -29.88 11.36
C VAL A 406 -17.94 -30.09 12.25
N TYR A 407 -18.24 -29.10 13.09
CA TYR A 407 -19.33 -29.08 14.06
C TYR A 407 -19.94 -27.67 14.09
N ASN A 408 -21.25 -27.56 14.30
CA ASN A 408 -21.91 -26.26 14.53
C ASN A 408 -21.64 -25.71 15.96
N GLU A 409 -21.11 -26.53 16.85
CA GLU A 409 -20.95 -26.24 18.27
C GLU A 409 -19.46 -26.28 18.68
N PRO A 410 -18.99 -25.34 19.53
CA PRO A 410 -17.65 -25.43 20.11
C PRO A 410 -17.52 -26.68 20.97
N ARG A 411 -16.29 -27.19 21.14
CA ARG A 411 -16.05 -28.39 21.95
C ARG A 411 -16.40 -28.12 23.43
N PRO A 412 -17.20 -28.96 24.10
CA PRO A 412 -17.49 -28.80 25.52
C PRO A 412 -16.22 -28.97 26.38
N ASP A 413 -16.06 -28.12 27.39
CA ASP A 413 -15.00 -28.25 28.38
C ASP A 413 -15.25 -29.50 29.27
N GLY A 414 -14.28 -30.42 29.31
CA GLY A 414 -14.21 -31.50 30.30
C GLY A 414 -15.16 -32.69 30.13
N ALA A 415 -15.93 -32.77 29.04
CA ALA A 415 -16.87 -33.87 28.79
C ALA A 415 -16.46 -34.77 27.60
N GLU A 416 -17.08 -35.95 27.51
CA GLU A 416 -17.08 -36.75 26.28
C GLU A 416 -17.63 -35.93 25.10
N ASP A 417 -17.01 -36.05 23.92
CA ASP A 417 -17.38 -35.27 22.75
C ASP A 417 -18.64 -35.85 22.08
N LYS A 418 -19.81 -35.44 22.56
CA LYS A 418 -21.13 -35.92 22.10
C LYS A 418 -21.70 -35.13 20.92
N ARG A 419 -20.91 -34.24 20.31
CA ARG A 419 -21.35 -33.42 19.17
C ARG A 419 -21.48 -34.29 17.92
N SER A 420 -22.54 -34.09 17.15
CA SER A 420 -22.68 -34.71 15.83
C SER A 420 -21.65 -34.11 14.86
N ILE A 421 -20.81 -34.97 14.29
CA ILE A 421 -19.93 -34.60 13.18
C ILE A 421 -20.82 -34.27 11.98
N LEU A 422 -20.66 -33.05 11.44
CA LEU A 422 -21.39 -32.61 10.24
C LEU A 422 -20.66 -33.01 8.96
N GLU A 423 -19.33 -32.97 9.02
CA GLU A 423 -18.44 -33.29 7.93
C GLU A 423 -17.11 -33.80 8.50
N GLU A 424 -16.54 -34.83 7.88
CA GLU A 424 -15.22 -35.35 8.20
C GLU A 424 -14.37 -35.38 6.93
N ARG A 425 -13.17 -34.79 6.97
CA ARG A 425 -12.20 -34.80 5.86
C ARG A 425 -10.82 -35.21 6.34
N LEU A 426 -10.08 -35.88 5.47
CA LEU A 426 -8.66 -36.18 5.63
C LEU A 426 -7.85 -35.08 4.94
N LEU A 427 -6.92 -34.44 5.65
CA LEU A 427 -6.12 -33.33 5.17
C LEU A 427 -4.62 -33.59 5.39
N ASP A 428 -3.78 -33.27 4.41
CA ASP A 428 -2.34 -33.54 4.44
C ASP A 428 -1.43 -32.30 4.63
N ASP A 429 -1.92 -31.16 5.15
CA ASP A 429 -1.14 -29.90 5.34
C ASP A 429 -1.34 -29.09 6.68
N SER A 430 -0.25 -28.69 7.36
CA SER A 430 -0.06 -27.89 8.65
C SER A 430 1.41 -27.36 8.71
N ASN A 431 2.22 -27.01 9.77
CA ASN A 431 3.62 -26.38 9.62
C ASN A 431 4.85 -26.72 10.57
N MET A 432 5.99 -27.37 10.13
CA MET A 432 7.46 -27.19 10.56
C MET A 432 8.62 -28.19 10.02
N CYS A 433 9.76 -27.67 9.44
CA CYS A 433 11.26 -27.83 9.76
C CYS A 433 12.39 -28.87 9.26
N LEU A 434 13.64 -28.34 9.04
CA LEU A 434 15.06 -28.71 9.48
C LEU A 434 16.11 -29.73 8.85
N GLN A 435 17.08 -29.19 8.04
CA GLN A 435 18.57 -28.97 8.19
C GLN A 435 19.73 -30.01 7.96
N LYS A 436 20.56 -29.76 6.93
CA LYS A 436 22.07 -29.85 6.89
C LYS A 436 22.62 -29.20 5.58
N ALA A 437 23.93 -28.91 5.46
CA ALA A 437 24.46 -28.12 4.31
C ALA A 437 25.96 -28.26 3.94
N VAL A 438 26.81 -27.39 4.49
CA VAL A 438 28.10 -26.94 3.92
C VAL A 438 29.14 -28.05 3.75
N ASP A 439 29.09 -29.07 4.60
CA ASP A 439 30.01 -30.21 4.57
C ASP A 439 29.89 -31.02 3.26
N LEU A 440 28.69 -31.11 2.69
CA LEU A 440 28.43 -31.92 1.48
C LEU A 440 29.10 -31.33 0.24
N ALA A 441 29.01 -30.01 0.05
CA ALA A 441 29.49 -29.30 -1.14
C ALA A 441 30.98 -29.53 -1.44
N ARG A 442 31.78 -29.79 -0.39
CA ARG A 442 33.22 -30.04 -0.46
C ARG A 442 33.59 -31.47 -0.89
N SER A 443 32.60 -32.37 -0.99
CA SER A 443 32.85 -33.81 -1.14
C SER A 443 32.48 -34.39 -2.51
N VAL A 444 31.93 -33.60 -3.44
CA VAL A 444 31.33 -34.03 -4.72
C VAL A 444 31.96 -33.35 -5.95
N ASP A 445 31.74 -33.91 -7.13
CA ASP A 445 32.30 -33.38 -8.39
C ASP A 445 31.55 -32.16 -8.94
N GLN A 446 30.21 -32.14 -8.79
CA GLN A 446 29.32 -31.08 -9.27
C GLN A 446 28.32 -30.68 -8.19
N VAL A 447 27.96 -29.40 -8.12
CA VAL A 447 27.00 -28.88 -7.14
C VAL A 447 25.90 -28.09 -7.85
N VAL A 448 24.65 -28.34 -7.45
CA VAL A 448 23.47 -27.61 -7.87
C VAL A 448 22.90 -26.89 -6.64
N VAL A 449 22.78 -25.56 -6.69
CA VAL A 449 22.16 -24.77 -5.62
C VAL A 449 20.79 -24.27 -6.08
N CYS A 450 19.71 -24.78 -5.51
CA CYS A 450 18.34 -24.33 -5.76
C CYS A 450 17.93 -23.29 -4.69
N ALA A 451 17.84 -22.05 -5.11
CA ALA A 451 17.52 -20.88 -4.31
C ALA A 451 16.42 -20.05 -4.99
N GLY A 452 15.98 -18.97 -4.35
CA GLY A 452 14.96 -18.09 -4.89
C GLY A 452 14.00 -17.60 -3.81
N LEU A 453 12.77 -17.35 -4.23
CA LEU A 453 11.66 -16.90 -3.40
C LEU A 453 10.57 -18.00 -3.36
N SER A 454 9.40 -17.64 -2.84
CA SER A 454 8.23 -18.51 -2.76
C SER A 454 6.96 -17.64 -2.91
N GLY A 455 5.79 -18.28 -3.02
CA GLY A 455 4.50 -17.59 -2.96
C GLY A 455 4.17 -16.93 -1.60
N GLU A 456 5.04 -16.99 -0.60
CA GLU A 456 4.96 -16.13 0.60
C GLU A 456 5.58 -14.75 0.30
N TRP A 457 6.80 -14.74 -0.24
CA TRP A 457 7.54 -13.52 -0.58
C TRP A 457 7.02 -12.79 -1.82
N GLU A 458 6.41 -13.51 -2.77
CA GLU A 458 5.78 -12.95 -3.98
C GLU A 458 4.30 -13.34 -3.97
N CYS A 459 3.47 -12.49 -3.38
CA CYS A 459 2.06 -12.74 -3.09
C CYS A 459 1.17 -11.54 -3.44
N GLU A 460 -0.07 -11.82 -3.81
CA GLU A 460 -1.14 -10.82 -3.82
C GLU A 460 -1.33 -10.15 -2.44
N GLY A 461 -1.58 -8.84 -2.44
CA GLY A 461 -1.84 -8.04 -1.24
C GLY A 461 -0.60 -7.45 -0.56
N GLN A 462 0.62 -7.84 -0.94
CA GLN A 462 1.85 -7.29 -0.37
C GLN A 462 3.00 -7.21 -1.39
N ASP A 463 3.58 -6.01 -1.55
CA ASP A 463 4.82 -5.82 -2.31
C ASP A 463 6.07 -6.21 -1.49
N ARG A 464 7.14 -6.59 -2.19
CA ARG A 464 8.44 -6.89 -1.57
C ARG A 464 9.10 -5.64 -1.04
N SER A 465 9.68 -5.71 0.16
CA SER A 465 10.47 -4.61 0.74
C SER A 465 11.85 -4.46 0.09
N HIS A 466 12.39 -5.51 -0.53
CA HIS A 466 13.72 -5.53 -1.12
C HIS A 466 13.88 -6.59 -2.22
N MET A 467 14.92 -6.46 -3.03
CA MET A 467 15.34 -7.48 -4.02
C MET A 467 16.15 -8.65 -3.44
N ALA A 468 16.58 -8.61 -2.18
CA ALA A 468 17.41 -9.67 -1.59
C ALA A 468 16.71 -11.04 -1.57
N LEU A 469 17.52 -12.10 -1.64
CA LEU A 469 17.07 -13.46 -1.38
C LEU A 469 16.76 -13.65 0.13
N PRO A 470 16.07 -14.73 0.54
CA PRO A 470 15.75 -14.97 1.93
C PRO A 470 17.02 -15.04 2.81
N PRO A 471 16.98 -14.60 4.08
CA PRO A 471 18.16 -14.44 4.92
C PRO A 471 19.11 -15.65 4.95
N GLY A 472 20.41 -15.40 4.76
CA GLY A 472 21.46 -16.43 4.71
C GLY A 472 21.54 -17.21 3.39
N THR A 473 20.64 -16.98 2.42
CA THR A 473 20.69 -17.65 1.11
C THR A 473 21.86 -17.13 0.26
N ASP A 474 22.11 -15.82 0.26
CA ASP A 474 23.26 -15.22 -0.43
C ASP A 474 24.60 -15.71 0.16
N ASP A 475 24.69 -15.82 1.49
CA ASP A 475 25.87 -16.36 2.18
C ASP A 475 26.10 -17.84 1.86
N LEU A 476 25.02 -18.63 1.81
CA LEU A 476 25.08 -20.04 1.39
C LEU A 476 25.61 -20.17 -0.04
N ILE A 477 25.08 -19.39 -0.99
CA ILE A 477 25.53 -19.44 -2.39
C ILE A 477 26.99 -19.03 -2.49
N ALA A 478 27.40 -17.93 -1.83
CA ALA A 478 28.79 -17.48 -1.81
C ALA A 478 29.73 -18.55 -1.24
N ALA A 479 29.38 -19.16 -0.09
CA ALA A 479 30.19 -20.19 0.56
C ALA A 479 30.28 -21.49 -0.26
N VAL A 480 29.19 -21.91 -0.91
CA VAL A 480 29.17 -23.12 -1.76
C VAL A 480 29.95 -22.89 -3.05
N VAL A 481 29.77 -21.75 -3.73
CA VAL A 481 30.51 -21.38 -4.94
C VAL A 481 32.02 -21.24 -4.64
N GLN A 482 32.40 -20.68 -3.49
CA GLN A 482 33.79 -20.61 -3.05
C GLN A 482 34.37 -22.00 -2.73
N ALA A 483 33.57 -22.91 -2.17
CA ALA A 483 33.98 -24.28 -1.86
C ALA A 483 34.09 -25.17 -3.12
N ASN A 484 33.25 -24.94 -4.14
CA ASN A 484 33.29 -25.65 -5.41
C ASN A 484 32.94 -24.72 -6.59
N PRO A 485 33.94 -24.24 -7.37
CA PRO A 485 33.73 -23.37 -8.53
C PRO A 485 32.96 -24.00 -9.70
N ASN A 486 32.63 -25.30 -9.65
CA ASN A 486 31.76 -26.01 -10.59
C ASN A 486 30.28 -26.04 -10.12
N THR A 487 29.87 -25.01 -9.38
CA THR A 487 28.49 -24.83 -8.91
C THR A 487 27.61 -24.21 -10.01
N ALA A 488 26.46 -24.82 -10.25
CA ALA A 488 25.34 -24.22 -10.98
C ALA A 488 24.29 -23.70 -10.00
N VAL A 489 23.92 -22.42 -10.09
CA VAL A 489 22.91 -21.78 -9.24
C VAL A 489 21.59 -21.66 -10.02
N ILE A 490 20.49 -22.02 -9.37
CA ILE A 490 19.14 -22.02 -9.93
C ILE A 490 18.30 -21.08 -9.08
N ILE A 491 17.75 -20.04 -9.71
CA ILE A 491 16.93 -19.01 -9.05
C ILE A 491 15.47 -19.16 -9.46
N GLN A 492 14.63 -19.51 -8.48
CA GLN A 492 13.19 -19.64 -8.62
C GLN A 492 12.50 -18.42 -8.00
N SER A 493 12.30 -17.36 -8.79
CA SER A 493 11.53 -16.17 -8.42
C SER A 493 10.71 -15.66 -9.60
N GLY A 494 9.54 -15.09 -9.35
CA GLY A 494 8.72 -14.47 -10.39
C GLY A 494 9.31 -13.16 -10.92
N THR A 495 10.00 -12.41 -10.06
CA THR A 495 10.59 -11.09 -10.35
C THR A 495 12.11 -11.06 -10.02
N PRO A 496 12.85 -10.02 -10.47
CA PRO A 496 14.30 -9.92 -10.25
C PRO A 496 14.73 -9.94 -8.78
N VAL A 497 15.85 -10.63 -8.51
CA VAL A 497 16.52 -10.66 -7.21
C VAL A 497 17.95 -10.12 -7.32
N SER A 498 18.53 -9.64 -6.22
CA SER A 498 19.95 -9.27 -6.19
C SER A 498 20.83 -10.52 -6.12
N MET A 499 21.96 -10.51 -6.83
CA MET A 499 22.90 -11.65 -6.87
C MET A 499 24.32 -11.15 -6.53
N PRO A 500 24.65 -10.81 -5.28
CA PRO A 500 25.95 -10.25 -4.90
C PRO A 500 27.14 -11.20 -5.17
N TRP A 501 26.87 -12.50 -5.28
CA TRP A 501 27.81 -13.59 -5.57
C TRP A 501 27.98 -13.89 -7.08
N ILE A 502 27.33 -13.14 -7.97
CA ILE A 502 27.22 -13.45 -9.42
C ILE A 502 28.55 -13.55 -10.16
N GLU A 503 29.55 -12.76 -9.76
CA GLU A 503 30.88 -12.79 -10.39
C GLU A 503 31.60 -14.12 -10.12
N SER A 504 31.45 -14.67 -8.91
CA SER A 504 32.03 -15.96 -8.51
C SER A 504 31.29 -17.17 -9.10
N ALA A 505 29.97 -17.07 -9.26
CA ALA A 505 29.16 -18.19 -9.76
C ALA A 505 29.46 -18.47 -11.24
N GLY A 506 29.78 -19.73 -11.57
CA GLY A 506 30.14 -20.11 -12.92
C GLY A 506 28.94 -20.29 -13.85
N ALA A 507 27.90 -20.99 -13.38
CA ALA A 507 26.63 -21.13 -14.10
C ALA A 507 25.46 -20.64 -13.25
N VAL A 508 24.53 -19.89 -13.88
CA VAL A 508 23.32 -19.36 -13.23
C VAL A 508 22.15 -19.43 -14.20
N MET A 509 21.01 -19.95 -13.75
CA MET A 509 19.74 -19.95 -14.49
C MET A 509 18.60 -19.33 -13.69
N GLN A 510 17.73 -18.58 -14.36
CA GLN A 510 16.42 -18.17 -13.84
C GLN A 510 15.40 -19.24 -14.25
N ALA A 511 14.80 -19.91 -13.25
CA ALA A 511 13.83 -20.97 -13.44
C ALA A 511 12.39 -20.57 -13.09
N TRP A 512 12.20 -19.36 -12.56
CA TRP A 512 10.89 -18.78 -12.21
C TRP A 512 10.08 -19.66 -11.22
N PHE A 513 8.76 -19.49 -11.19
CA PHE A 513 7.84 -20.47 -10.63
C PHE A 513 7.30 -21.34 -11.77
N GLY A 514 7.79 -22.59 -11.85
CA GLY A 514 7.70 -23.44 -13.05
C GLY A 514 6.45 -24.32 -13.18
N GLY A 515 5.41 -24.13 -12.36
CA GLY A 515 4.22 -24.98 -12.38
C GLY A 515 4.46 -26.43 -11.91
N ASN A 516 3.51 -27.32 -12.18
CA ASN A 516 3.51 -28.72 -11.72
C ASN A 516 4.84 -29.45 -12.05
N GLU A 517 5.36 -29.24 -13.25
CA GLU A 517 6.53 -29.95 -13.78
C GLU A 517 7.84 -29.15 -13.63
N GLY A 518 7.87 -28.08 -12.82
CA GLY A 518 9.01 -27.19 -12.66
C GLY A 518 10.34 -27.91 -12.36
N GLY A 519 10.35 -28.88 -11.44
CA GLY A 519 11.55 -29.67 -11.15
C GLY A 519 12.04 -30.56 -12.30
N ASN A 520 11.13 -31.09 -13.11
CA ASN A 520 11.47 -31.86 -14.31
C ASN A 520 12.00 -30.96 -15.43
N GLY A 521 11.39 -29.79 -15.67
CA GLY A 521 11.89 -28.82 -16.64
C GLY A 521 13.27 -28.25 -16.26
N ILE A 522 13.52 -28.05 -14.95
CA ILE A 522 14.86 -27.72 -14.42
C ILE A 522 15.87 -28.83 -14.76
N ALA A 523 15.52 -30.10 -14.51
CA ALA A 523 16.40 -31.23 -14.77
C ALA A 523 16.68 -31.42 -16.28
N ASP A 524 15.69 -31.20 -17.15
CA ASP A 524 15.87 -31.26 -18.61
C ASP A 524 16.91 -30.26 -19.13
N ILE A 525 16.93 -29.04 -18.59
CA ILE A 525 17.97 -28.05 -18.89
C ILE A 525 19.31 -28.49 -18.28
N LEU A 526 19.32 -28.84 -16.98
CA LEU A 526 20.56 -29.22 -16.28
C LEU A 526 21.33 -30.34 -16.98
N PHE A 527 20.64 -31.37 -17.49
CA PHE A 527 21.26 -32.51 -18.19
C PHE A 527 21.30 -32.36 -19.72
N GLY A 528 20.87 -31.22 -20.27
CA GLY A 528 20.95 -30.94 -21.70
C GLY A 528 19.98 -31.73 -22.58
N VAL A 529 18.91 -32.27 -22.01
CA VAL A 529 17.78 -32.86 -22.76
C VAL A 529 17.05 -31.78 -23.55
N VAL A 530 16.90 -30.61 -22.94
CA VAL A 530 16.41 -29.40 -23.60
C VAL A 530 17.55 -28.37 -23.63
N ASN A 531 17.77 -27.78 -24.80
CA ASN A 531 18.72 -26.67 -24.96
C ASN A 531 18.02 -25.37 -24.50
N PRO A 532 18.55 -24.63 -23.51
CA PRO A 532 17.91 -23.41 -23.00
C PRO A 532 17.74 -22.37 -24.10
N ALA A 533 16.52 -21.84 -24.18
CA ALA A 533 16.09 -20.88 -25.20
C ALA A 533 15.04 -19.89 -24.66
N GLY A 534 14.92 -19.75 -23.34
CA GLY A 534 14.20 -18.64 -22.72
C GLY A 534 15.02 -17.35 -22.81
N LYS A 535 14.35 -16.19 -22.83
CA LYS A 535 14.94 -14.85 -22.83
C LYS A 535 14.26 -14.01 -21.75
N LEU A 536 14.99 -13.12 -21.08
CA LEU A 536 14.43 -12.29 -20.00
C LEU A 536 13.31 -11.37 -20.51
N PRO A 537 12.08 -11.45 -19.96
CA PRO A 537 11.00 -10.49 -20.24
C PRO A 537 11.03 -9.29 -19.28
N LEU A 538 12.01 -9.26 -18.37
CA LEU A 538 12.25 -8.23 -17.36
C LEU A 538 13.74 -7.90 -17.30
N THR A 539 14.10 -6.62 -17.22
CA THR A 539 15.47 -6.20 -16.94
C THR A 539 15.80 -6.52 -15.48
N MET A 540 16.90 -7.23 -15.24
CA MET A 540 17.41 -7.47 -13.88
C MET A 540 18.38 -6.35 -13.50
N PRO A 541 18.05 -5.43 -12.58
CA PRO A 541 18.91 -4.31 -12.24
C PRO A 541 20.05 -4.73 -11.31
N ARG A 542 21.17 -4.00 -11.37
CA ARG A 542 22.33 -4.24 -10.49
C ARG A 542 22.06 -3.80 -9.04
N ARG A 543 21.30 -2.71 -8.85
CA ARG A 543 20.79 -2.23 -7.56
C ARG A 543 19.33 -1.82 -7.73
N LEU A 544 18.54 -1.95 -6.67
CA LEU A 544 17.15 -1.45 -6.66
C LEU A 544 17.07 0.05 -7.02
N ALA A 545 18.04 0.85 -6.57
CA ALA A 545 18.14 2.28 -6.84
C ALA A 545 18.42 2.64 -8.32
N ASP A 546 18.80 1.67 -9.16
CA ASP A 546 18.99 1.88 -10.61
C ASP A 546 17.67 1.85 -11.38
N ASN A 547 16.56 1.42 -10.75
CA ASN A 547 15.26 1.26 -11.37
C ASN A 547 14.46 2.59 -11.45
N PRO A 548 13.76 2.86 -12.57
CA PRO A 548 12.99 4.10 -12.76
C PRO A 548 11.96 4.40 -11.66
N SER A 549 11.42 3.37 -11.01
CA SER A 549 10.39 3.50 -9.97
C SER A 549 10.93 3.59 -8.53
N ALA A 550 12.25 3.53 -8.32
CA ALA A 550 12.85 3.33 -7.00
C ALA A 550 12.46 4.38 -5.92
N LEU A 551 12.05 5.59 -6.33
CA LEU A 551 11.60 6.67 -5.46
C LEU A 551 10.07 6.78 -5.33
N SER A 552 9.32 5.92 -6.02
CA SER A 552 7.86 6.02 -6.18
C SER A 552 7.18 4.67 -6.41
N PHE A 553 7.68 3.58 -5.82
CA PHE A 553 7.07 2.24 -5.87
C PHE A 553 6.35 1.86 -4.56
N ARG A 554 5.44 2.74 -4.11
CA ARG A 554 4.53 2.54 -2.96
C ARG A 554 3.42 3.59 -2.99
N SER A 555 2.38 3.44 -2.16
CA SER A 555 1.48 4.55 -1.86
C SER A 555 2.13 5.52 -0.87
N ASP A 556 2.27 6.78 -1.26
CA ASP A 556 2.70 7.89 -0.41
C ASP A 556 1.51 8.85 -0.20
N ASN A 557 0.88 8.75 0.97
CA ASN A 557 -0.32 9.51 1.35
C ASN A 557 -1.51 9.29 0.38
N GLY A 558 -1.82 8.02 0.07
CA GLY A 558 -2.96 7.64 -0.76
C GLY A 558 -2.79 7.84 -2.26
N ARG A 559 -1.56 8.05 -2.75
CA ARG A 559 -1.24 8.21 -4.17
C ARG A 559 0.14 7.63 -4.53
N VAL A 560 0.37 7.40 -5.81
CA VAL A 560 1.68 7.07 -6.39
C VAL A 560 1.88 7.88 -7.67
N LEU A 561 3.10 8.35 -7.93
CA LEU A 561 3.44 9.11 -9.13
C LEU A 561 4.29 8.25 -10.07
N TYR A 562 3.81 8.01 -11.28
CA TYR A 562 4.56 7.31 -12.33
C TYR A 562 5.51 8.30 -13.02
N SER A 563 6.50 8.76 -12.23
CA SER A 563 7.45 9.84 -12.54
C SER A 563 8.42 9.53 -13.68
N GLU A 564 8.56 8.25 -14.05
CA GLU A 564 9.35 7.77 -15.18
C GLU A 564 8.64 7.93 -16.54
N ASP A 565 7.35 8.30 -16.55
CA ASP A 565 6.55 8.43 -17.77
C ASP A 565 6.64 7.16 -18.66
N ILE A 566 7.14 7.26 -19.89
CA ILE A 566 7.31 6.13 -20.81
C ILE A 566 8.56 5.28 -20.54
N TYR A 567 9.48 5.73 -19.68
CA TYR A 567 10.79 5.11 -19.48
C TYR A 567 10.73 3.97 -18.46
N VAL A 568 9.92 2.95 -18.78
CA VAL A 568 9.74 1.72 -17.99
C VAL A 568 10.63 0.59 -18.51
N GLY A 569 11.21 -0.19 -17.59
CA GLY A 569 12.07 -1.33 -17.95
C GLY A 569 13.32 -0.89 -18.72
N TYR A 570 13.76 -1.68 -19.70
CA TYR A 570 14.91 -1.39 -20.57
C TYR A 570 14.84 -0.01 -21.24
N ARG A 571 13.65 0.60 -21.42
CA ARG A 571 13.51 1.97 -21.96
C ARG A 571 14.25 3.01 -21.10
N TRP A 572 14.37 2.79 -19.79
CA TRP A 572 15.20 3.58 -18.88
C TRP A 572 16.69 3.32 -19.09
N TYR A 573 17.11 2.06 -18.89
CA TYR A 573 18.51 1.63 -18.95
C TYR A 573 19.17 1.92 -20.29
N ASP A 574 18.45 1.78 -21.40
CA ASP A 574 18.95 2.05 -22.75
C ASP A 574 18.91 3.54 -23.14
N THR A 575 18.25 4.40 -22.37
CA THR A 575 18.17 5.86 -22.63
C THR A 575 19.09 6.66 -21.72
N LEU A 576 19.36 6.19 -20.49
CA LEU A 576 20.33 6.79 -19.57
C LEU A 576 21.70 6.09 -19.58
N ASP A 577 21.85 5.07 -20.42
CA ASP A 577 23.01 4.17 -20.52
C ASP A 577 23.49 3.60 -19.18
N ILE A 578 22.55 3.04 -18.42
CA ILE A 578 22.79 2.38 -17.14
C ILE A 578 22.95 0.88 -17.39
N ASP A 579 24.09 0.29 -17.04
CA ASP A 579 24.32 -1.15 -17.14
C ASP A 579 23.44 -1.95 -16.15
N PRO A 580 22.51 -2.80 -16.63
CA PRO A 580 21.80 -3.73 -15.75
C PRO A 580 22.73 -4.85 -15.27
N LEU A 581 22.20 -5.74 -14.42
CA LEU A 581 22.84 -7.02 -14.14
C LEU A 581 22.64 -7.99 -15.32
N PHE A 582 21.40 -8.08 -15.82
CA PHE A 582 21.07 -8.73 -17.09
C PHE A 582 20.00 -7.92 -17.82
N ALA A 583 20.20 -7.68 -19.11
CA ALA A 583 19.31 -6.85 -19.94
C ALA A 583 18.02 -7.57 -20.35
N PHE A 584 16.97 -6.80 -20.67
CA PHE A 584 15.79 -7.32 -21.34
C PHE A 584 16.17 -8.09 -22.62
N GLY A 585 15.50 -9.22 -22.85
CA GLY A 585 15.77 -10.12 -23.96
C GLY A 585 17.07 -10.93 -23.84
N HIS A 586 17.83 -10.85 -22.73
CA HIS A 586 19.03 -11.68 -22.51
C HIS A 586 18.68 -13.15 -22.27
N GLY A 587 19.50 -14.08 -22.77
CA GLY A 587 19.41 -15.51 -22.48
C GLY A 587 20.34 -16.32 -23.36
N LEU A 588 21.15 -17.17 -22.71
CA LEU A 588 22.16 -18.04 -23.34
C LEU A 588 21.57 -19.40 -23.76
N SER A 589 22.32 -20.11 -24.60
CA SER A 589 22.01 -21.45 -25.11
C SER A 589 23.25 -22.36 -24.99
N TYR A 590 23.08 -23.68 -25.10
CA TYR A 590 24.17 -24.65 -25.28
C TYR A 590 24.68 -24.74 -26.73
N THR A 591 24.13 -23.93 -27.64
CA THR A 591 24.70 -23.65 -28.96
C THR A 591 24.83 -22.14 -29.19
N SER A 592 25.51 -21.77 -30.27
CA SER A 592 25.67 -20.39 -30.71
C SER A 592 24.87 -20.12 -31.99
N PHE A 593 24.43 -18.87 -32.16
CA PHE A 593 23.67 -18.44 -33.33
C PHE A 593 24.31 -17.20 -33.98
N ALA A 594 24.14 -17.07 -35.29
CA ALA A 594 24.51 -15.90 -36.07
C ALA A 594 23.28 -15.38 -36.84
N LEU A 595 22.97 -14.09 -36.67
CA LEU A 595 21.92 -13.40 -37.42
C LEU A 595 22.53 -12.78 -38.68
N SER A 596 21.87 -12.94 -39.82
CA SER A 596 22.26 -12.32 -41.10
C SER A 596 21.05 -12.01 -41.98
N ASN A 597 21.28 -11.31 -43.10
CA ASN A 597 20.29 -11.06 -44.15
C ASN A 597 18.95 -10.46 -43.64
N LEU A 598 19.02 -9.42 -42.81
CA LEU A 598 17.82 -8.62 -42.49
C LEU A 598 17.24 -8.06 -43.79
N ALA A 599 16.02 -8.48 -44.11
CA ALA A 599 15.32 -8.13 -45.34
C ALA A 599 13.87 -7.73 -45.04
N ILE A 600 13.58 -6.45 -45.21
CA ILE A 600 12.23 -5.89 -45.08
C ILE A 600 11.54 -5.86 -46.45
N SER A 601 10.27 -6.27 -46.47
CA SER A 601 9.38 -6.18 -47.63
C SER A 601 8.03 -5.59 -47.21
N GLU A 602 7.51 -4.64 -47.98
CA GLU A 602 6.16 -4.10 -47.77
C GLU A 602 5.09 -5.10 -48.23
N SER A 603 4.00 -5.18 -47.47
CA SER A 603 2.82 -5.99 -47.79
C SER A 603 1.54 -5.16 -47.66
N ASN A 604 0.86 -4.96 -48.78
CA ASN A 604 -0.37 -4.18 -48.88
C ASN A 604 -1.59 -5.07 -48.60
N ASP A 605 -1.78 -5.47 -47.35
CA ASP A 605 -3.00 -6.15 -46.91
C ASP A 605 -4.15 -5.13 -46.76
N ALA A 606 -4.88 -4.94 -47.87
CA ALA A 606 -6.02 -4.03 -47.93
C ALA A 606 -7.19 -4.42 -47.00
N SER A 607 -7.21 -5.64 -46.44
CA SER A 607 -8.29 -6.07 -45.53
C SER A 607 -8.30 -5.30 -44.21
N LYS A 608 -7.13 -4.78 -43.79
CA LYS A 608 -6.98 -4.02 -42.54
C LYS A 608 -7.32 -2.53 -42.64
N GLY A 609 -7.81 -2.03 -43.78
CA GLY A 609 -8.34 -0.66 -43.85
C GLY A 609 -7.35 0.47 -43.49
N SER A 610 -6.05 0.16 -43.51
CA SER A 610 -4.94 1.03 -43.10
C SER A 610 -4.25 1.63 -44.32
N ASP A 611 -3.95 2.93 -44.23
CA ASP A 611 -3.29 3.70 -45.29
C ASP A 611 -1.74 3.56 -45.23
N ALA A 612 -1.24 2.50 -44.60
CA ALA A 612 0.16 2.17 -44.35
C ALA A 612 0.44 0.68 -44.63
N PRO A 613 1.58 0.33 -45.27
CA PRO A 613 1.93 -1.06 -45.54
C PRO A 613 2.28 -1.81 -44.24
N ASN A 614 1.95 -3.11 -44.17
CA ASN A 614 2.51 -3.98 -43.15
C ASN A 614 3.95 -4.36 -43.55
N LEU A 615 4.92 -4.25 -42.65
CA LEU A 615 6.29 -4.68 -42.90
C LEU A 615 6.41 -6.19 -42.62
N LYS A 616 6.69 -6.97 -43.66
CA LYS A 616 7.08 -8.37 -43.56
C LYS A 616 8.61 -8.42 -43.51
N ILE A 617 9.14 -8.67 -42.32
CA ILE A 617 10.57 -8.69 -41.99
C ILE A 617 11.03 -10.15 -41.99
N ARG A 618 12.15 -10.44 -42.65
CA ARG A 618 12.84 -11.73 -42.59
C ARG A 618 14.28 -11.55 -42.10
N VAL A 619 14.75 -12.50 -41.28
CA VAL A 619 16.13 -12.57 -40.79
C VAL A 619 16.60 -14.02 -40.93
N THR A 620 17.78 -14.26 -41.50
CA THR A 620 18.40 -15.58 -41.50
C THR A 620 19.04 -15.84 -40.13
N VAL A 621 18.63 -16.92 -39.48
CA VAL A 621 19.19 -17.38 -38.21
C VAL A 621 19.98 -18.66 -38.49
N ARG A 622 21.30 -18.60 -38.35
CA ARG A 622 22.18 -19.76 -38.50
C ARG A 622 22.62 -20.29 -37.14
N ASN A 623 22.47 -21.58 -36.90
CA ASN A 623 23.11 -22.26 -35.78
C ASN A 623 24.58 -22.51 -36.14
N THR A 624 25.51 -21.99 -35.33
CA THR A 624 26.95 -22.06 -35.56
C THR A 624 27.69 -22.98 -34.58
N GLY A 625 26.99 -23.57 -33.63
CA GLY A 625 27.54 -24.58 -32.72
C GLY A 625 27.21 -26.01 -33.12
N SER A 626 27.46 -26.94 -32.19
CA SER A 626 27.41 -28.39 -32.40
C SER A 626 26.14 -29.08 -31.89
N SER A 627 25.18 -28.33 -31.35
CA SER A 627 23.89 -28.86 -30.87
C SER A 627 22.72 -28.07 -31.44
N SER A 628 21.59 -28.75 -31.68
CA SER A 628 20.35 -28.12 -32.13
C SER A 628 19.73 -27.27 -31.01
N GLY A 629 19.00 -26.22 -31.36
CA GLY A 629 18.38 -25.33 -30.37
C GLY A 629 17.53 -24.22 -30.99
N SER A 630 16.85 -23.46 -30.14
CA SER A 630 16.00 -22.35 -30.56
C SER A 630 16.63 -21.00 -30.22
N GLU A 631 16.44 -20.02 -31.11
CA GLU A 631 16.81 -18.61 -30.90
C GLU A 631 15.61 -17.69 -31.11
N VAL A 632 15.60 -16.55 -30.42
CA VAL A 632 14.56 -15.52 -30.49
C VAL A 632 15.10 -14.28 -31.19
N VAL A 633 14.60 -14.01 -32.39
CA VAL A 633 14.86 -12.75 -33.10
C VAL A 633 13.91 -11.68 -32.57
N GLN A 634 14.48 -10.63 -32.01
CA GLN A 634 13.79 -9.49 -31.42
C GLN A 634 13.93 -8.28 -32.35
N ILE A 635 12.81 -7.65 -32.71
CA ILE A 635 12.78 -6.49 -33.60
C ILE A 635 12.46 -5.23 -32.79
N TYR A 636 13.46 -4.35 -32.69
CA TYR A 636 13.33 -3.03 -32.09
C TYR A 636 13.23 -1.94 -33.17
N VAL A 637 12.62 -0.81 -32.84
CA VAL A 637 12.47 0.35 -33.73
C VAL A 637 12.91 1.62 -33.01
N ARG A 638 13.59 2.52 -33.74
CA ARG A 638 13.95 3.88 -33.28
C ARG A 638 13.83 4.90 -34.41
N PRO A 639 13.57 6.20 -34.15
CA PRO A 639 13.77 7.24 -35.16
C PRO A 639 15.27 7.32 -35.54
N SER A 640 15.58 7.60 -36.81
CA SER A 640 16.99 7.69 -37.26
C SER A 640 17.72 8.94 -36.77
N MET A 641 16.99 9.99 -36.40
CA MET A 641 17.52 11.11 -35.64
C MET A 641 17.05 10.95 -34.18
N PRO A 642 17.96 10.74 -33.21
CA PRO A 642 17.57 10.68 -31.80
C PRO A 642 17.13 12.07 -31.33
N THR A 643 16.00 12.15 -30.63
CA THR A 643 15.56 13.40 -29.99
C THR A 643 16.56 13.79 -28.89
N PRO A 644 17.15 14.99 -28.90
CA PRO A 644 18.07 15.42 -27.85
C PRO A 644 17.38 15.48 -26.47
N LEU A 645 18.04 14.95 -25.43
CA LEU A 645 17.59 15.12 -24.04
C LEU A 645 17.61 16.60 -23.61
N THR A 646 18.51 17.40 -24.21
CA THR A 646 18.56 18.86 -24.09
C THR A 646 18.05 19.50 -25.38
N GLY A 647 16.78 19.91 -25.39
CA GLY A 647 16.10 20.35 -26.61
C GLY A 647 16.64 21.64 -27.23
N THR A 648 16.81 21.63 -28.55
CA THR A 648 16.74 22.84 -29.39
C THR A 648 15.33 22.93 -30.00
N ALA A 649 14.83 24.15 -30.22
CA ALA A 649 13.41 24.36 -30.52
C ALA A 649 13.02 23.86 -31.93
N GLY A 650 12.30 22.73 -32.00
CA GLY A 650 11.73 22.21 -33.24
C GLY A 650 11.03 20.84 -33.10
N ASP A 651 9.72 20.86 -32.79
CA ASP A 651 8.70 19.83 -33.03
C ASP A 651 8.98 18.34 -32.69
N THR A 652 10.04 18.03 -31.94
CA THR A 652 10.48 16.66 -31.67
C THR A 652 10.21 16.26 -30.22
N VAL A 653 9.25 15.35 -30.04
CA VAL A 653 8.93 14.73 -28.75
C VAL A 653 9.98 13.66 -28.41
N THR A 654 10.45 13.63 -27.16
CA THR A 654 11.45 12.66 -26.69
C THR A 654 10.87 11.24 -26.68
N ARG A 655 11.67 10.26 -27.09
CA ARG A 655 11.30 8.84 -27.11
C ARG A 655 12.45 8.00 -26.52
N PRO A 656 12.20 6.75 -26.09
CA PRO A 656 13.28 5.83 -25.71
C PRO A 656 14.26 5.59 -26.86
N THR A 657 15.52 5.27 -26.55
CA THR A 657 16.58 4.99 -27.55
C THR A 657 16.17 3.96 -28.60
N LYS A 658 15.35 2.97 -28.21
CA LYS A 658 14.68 1.99 -29.06
C LYS A 658 13.53 1.33 -28.30
N GLU A 659 12.60 0.74 -29.03
CA GLU A 659 11.46 -0.01 -28.48
C GLU A 659 11.23 -1.33 -29.21
N LEU A 660 10.96 -2.42 -28.49
CA LEU A 660 10.50 -3.68 -29.07
C LEU A 660 9.14 -3.46 -29.76
N LYS A 661 9.01 -3.88 -31.03
CA LYS A 661 7.73 -3.84 -31.76
C LYS A 661 7.29 -5.22 -32.27
N GLY A 662 8.13 -6.25 -32.20
CA GLY A 662 7.76 -7.65 -32.47
C GLY A 662 8.94 -8.63 -32.33
N PHE A 663 8.65 -9.92 -32.41
CA PHE A 663 9.65 -10.99 -32.26
C PHE A 663 9.22 -12.26 -33.02
N ALA A 664 10.15 -13.20 -33.22
CA ALA A 664 9.86 -14.57 -33.61
C ALA A 664 10.90 -15.53 -33.02
N LYS A 665 10.46 -16.72 -32.59
CA LYS A 665 11.32 -17.82 -32.13
C LYS A 665 11.45 -18.85 -33.24
N VAL A 666 12.66 -19.36 -33.47
CA VAL A 666 12.93 -20.39 -34.48
C VAL A 666 13.84 -21.48 -33.93
N GLN A 667 13.45 -22.73 -34.11
CA GLN A 667 14.30 -23.92 -33.91
C GLN A 667 15.24 -24.07 -35.11
N VAL A 668 16.52 -24.32 -34.85
CA VAL A 668 17.56 -24.48 -35.88
C VAL A 668 18.50 -25.63 -35.50
N GLU A 669 18.63 -26.60 -36.39
CA GLU A 669 19.51 -27.76 -36.19
C GLU A 669 21.00 -27.38 -36.31
N ALA A 670 21.89 -28.19 -35.73
CA ALA A 670 23.33 -27.88 -35.66
C ALA A 670 23.94 -27.60 -37.06
N GLY A 671 24.54 -26.42 -37.24
CA GLY A 671 25.15 -25.96 -38.49
C GLY A 671 24.18 -25.38 -39.55
N GLU A 672 22.88 -25.67 -39.43
CA GLU A 672 21.82 -25.30 -40.37
C GLU A 672 21.34 -23.85 -40.22
N SER A 673 20.46 -23.41 -41.13
CA SER A 673 19.88 -22.06 -41.11
C SER A 673 18.37 -22.04 -41.31
N ALA A 674 17.66 -21.28 -40.48
CA ALA A 674 16.24 -20.98 -40.61
C ALA A 674 15.99 -19.52 -40.98
N ILE A 675 14.74 -19.19 -41.31
CA ILE A 675 14.29 -17.81 -41.51
C ILE A 675 13.31 -17.48 -40.39
N ALA A 676 13.66 -16.52 -39.53
CA ALA A 676 12.71 -15.88 -38.64
C ALA A 676 11.90 -14.85 -39.45
N GLU A 677 10.57 -14.94 -39.40
CA GLU A 677 9.68 -14.02 -40.10
C GLU A 677 8.76 -13.29 -39.11
N ILE A 678 8.77 -11.95 -39.16
CA ILE A 678 8.01 -11.08 -38.27
C ILE A 678 7.14 -10.15 -39.14
N SER A 679 5.84 -10.06 -38.83
CA SER A 679 4.93 -9.09 -39.46
C SER A 679 4.65 -7.93 -38.51
N LEU A 680 5.05 -6.71 -38.88
CA LEU A 680 4.77 -5.49 -38.12
C LEU A 680 3.74 -4.61 -38.83
N ASP A 681 2.76 -4.12 -38.06
CA ASP A 681 1.99 -2.94 -38.46
C ASP A 681 2.92 -1.71 -38.40
N PHE A 682 3.20 -1.10 -39.56
CA PHE A 682 4.13 0.02 -39.65
C PHE A 682 3.65 1.27 -38.89
N LEU A 683 2.34 1.49 -38.86
CA LEU A 683 1.74 2.65 -38.22
C LEU A 683 1.90 2.57 -36.70
N ARG A 684 1.62 1.42 -36.08
CA ARG A 684 1.90 1.13 -34.67
C ARG A 684 3.40 1.14 -34.37
N ALA A 685 4.21 0.52 -35.23
CA ALA A 685 5.66 0.40 -35.01
C ALA A 685 6.41 1.76 -34.99
N THR A 686 5.86 2.79 -35.63
CA THR A 686 6.47 4.14 -35.72
C THR A 686 5.76 5.21 -34.88
N SER A 687 4.60 4.90 -34.29
CA SER A 687 3.80 5.86 -33.52
C SER A 687 4.24 6.02 -32.05
N TYR A 688 3.98 7.21 -31.53
CA TYR A 688 3.93 7.57 -30.11
C TYR A 688 2.57 8.24 -29.83
N TRP A 689 2.19 8.44 -28.57
CA TRP A 689 1.00 9.20 -28.21
C TRP A 689 1.35 10.69 -28.07
N SER A 690 0.72 11.53 -28.90
CA SER A 690 0.84 12.98 -28.80
C SER A 690 -0.28 13.50 -27.92
N GLU A 691 0.05 13.90 -26.68
CA GLU A 691 -0.92 14.50 -25.75
C GLU A 691 -1.49 15.83 -26.27
N MET A 692 -0.67 16.60 -27.01
CA MET A 692 -1.09 17.85 -27.66
C MET A 692 -2.09 17.60 -28.80
N ASP A 693 -1.92 16.53 -29.58
CA ASP A 693 -2.87 16.13 -30.63
C ASP A 693 -4.00 15.21 -30.10
N ASN A 694 -3.92 14.78 -28.83
CA ASN A 694 -4.76 13.75 -28.18
C ASN A 694 -4.99 12.48 -29.05
N CYS A 695 -3.93 12.00 -29.69
CA CYS A 695 -3.97 10.83 -30.57
C CYS A 695 -2.60 10.17 -30.77
N TRP A 696 -2.58 8.95 -31.30
CA TRP A 696 -1.37 8.32 -31.78
C TRP A 696 -0.84 9.05 -33.03
N ARG A 697 0.46 9.29 -33.09
CA ARG A 697 1.13 10.05 -34.14
C ARG A 697 2.39 9.31 -34.61
N SER A 698 2.41 8.98 -35.90
CA SER A 698 3.58 8.47 -36.64
C SER A 698 4.10 9.62 -37.49
N ASP A 699 5.16 10.31 -37.06
CA ASP A 699 5.75 11.40 -37.85
C ASP A 699 6.48 10.91 -39.11
N SER A 700 6.46 11.71 -40.17
CA SER A 700 7.25 11.47 -41.38
C SER A 700 8.74 11.59 -41.11
N GLY A 701 9.54 10.67 -41.67
CA GLY A 701 10.98 10.62 -41.49
C GLY A 701 11.53 9.20 -41.58
N SER A 702 12.83 9.07 -41.38
CA SER A 702 13.52 7.79 -41.34
C SER A 702 13.44 7.15 -39.94
N TYR A 703 13.19 5.85 -39.92
CA TYR A 703 13.24 5.00 -38.74
C TYR A 703 14.22 3.85 -38.99
N VAL A 704 14.97 3.45 -37.97
CA VAL A 704 15.86 2.29 -38.03
C VAL A 704 15.13 1.10 -37.41
N ILE A 705 15.02 0.02 -38.19
CA ILE A 705 14.64 -1.31 -37.71
C ILE A 705 15.91 -2.03 -37.28
N LEU A 706 15.89 -2.56 -36.06
CA LEU A 706 17.01 -3.23 -35.39
C LEU A 706 16.62 -4.68 -35.14
N ALA A 707 17.32 -5.64 -35.75
CA ALA A 707 17.12 -7.06 -35.49
C ALA A 707 18.30 -7.64 -34.68
N GLY A 708 18.00 -8.15 -33.48
CA GLY A 708 18.98 -8.72 -32.55
C GLY A 708 18.39 -9.87 -31.73
N ASN A 709 19.10 -10.34 -30.70
CA ASN A 709 18.66 -11.42 -29.80
C ASN A 709 18.67 -11.05 -28.31
N SER A 710 18.82 -9.76 -28.00
CA SER A 710 18.77 -9.12 -26.66
C SER A 710 18.70 -7.59 -26.84
N SER A 711 18.18 -6.81 -25.87
CA SER A 711 18.17 -5.34 -25.96
C SER A 711 19.58 -4.72 -25.95
N ARG A 712 20.57 -5.44 -25.39
CA ARG A 712 22.00 -5.08 -25.42
C ARG A 712 22.83 -6.01 -26.32
N GLY A 713 22.17 -6.71 -27.26
CA GLY A 713 22.83 -7.56 -28.26
C GLY A 713 23.43 -6.78 -29.43
N VAL A 714 24.04 -7.51 -30.38
CA VAL A 714 24.47 -6.96 -31.68
C VAL A 714 23.25 -6.88 -32.61
N PHE A 715 23.07 -5.75 -33.29
CA PHE A 715 21.94 -5.52 -34.18
C PHE A 715 22.35 -5.51 -35.66
N LEU A 716 21.54 -6.16 -36.49
CA LEU A 716 21.41 -5.83 -37.90
C LEU A 716 20.51 -4.59 -38.02
N GLU A 717 20.93 -3.59 -38.78
CA GLU A 717 20.13 -2.37 -39.00
C GLU A 717 19.59 -2.30 -40.45
N GLN A 718 18.33 -1.90 -40.61
CA GLN A 718 17.80 -1.47 -41.91
C GLN A 718 16.90 -0.24 -41.73
N VAL A 719 17.09 0.77 -42.58
CA VAL A 719 16.29 2.02 -42.54
C VAL A 719 15.01 1.87 -43.36
N VAL A 720 13.90 2.36 -42.80
CA VAL A 720 12.58 2.49 -43.45
C VAL A 720 12.09 3.94 -43.33
N VAL A 721 11.26 4.40 -44.27
CA VAL A 721 10.88 5.83 -44.37
C VAL A 721 9.37 6.02 -44.31
N ALA A 722 8.89 6.70 -43.27
CA ALA A 722 7.51 7.17 -43.20
C ALA A 722 7.31 8.37 -44.12
N GLN A 723 6.69 8.16 -45.28
CA GLN A 723 6.52 9.20 -46.32
C GLN A 723 5.58 10.36 -45.93
N LYS A 724 4.73 10.19 -44.90
CA LYS A 724 3.80 11.22 -44.42
C LYS A 724 3.51 11.05 -42.93
N THR A 725 3.37 12.15 -42.19
CA THR A 725 2.88 12.10 -40.80
C THR A 725 1.44 11.59 -40.81
N ARG A 726 1.17 10.54 -40.03
CA ARG A 726 -0.17 9.95 -39.81
C ARG A 726 -0.60 10.19 -38.37
N ARG A 727 -1.89 10.49 -38.15
CA ARG A 727 -2.55 10.58 -36.83
C ARG A 727 -3.70 9.57 -36.78
N TRP A 728 -3.90 8.89 -35.67
CA TRP A 728 -4.94 7.86 -35.50
C TRP A 728 -5.33 7.65 -34.03
N THR A 729 -6.49 7.05 -33.80
CA THR A 729 -6.99 6.58 -32.49
C THR A 729 -7.65 5.22 -32.68
N GLY A 730 -7.93 4.51 -31.59
CA GLY A 730 -8.52 3.18 -31.66
C GLY A 730 -7.51 2.10 -32.04
N ASN A 731 -8.00 1.05 -32.71
CA ASN A 731 -7.19 -0.08 -33.19
C ASN A 731 -6.59 0.21 -34.59
N ALA A 732 -5.41 -0.35 -34.88
CA ALA A 732 -4.67 -0.05 -36.10
C ALA A 732 -5.27 -0.79 -37.31
N GLY A 733 -6.33 -0.20 -37.86
CA GLY A 733 -7.08 -0.73 -39.00
C GLY A 733 -8.58 -0.45 -38.99
N ALA A 734 -9.09 0.20 -37.94
CA ALA A 734 -10.39 0.86 -38.03
C ALA A 734 -10.27 2.07 -38.98
N SER A 735 -10.64 1.89 -40.26
CA SER A 735 -10.59 2.99 -41.23
C SER A 735 -11.39 4.20 -40.72
N PRO A 736 -10.84 5.43 -40.81
CA PRO A 736 -11.59 6.63 -40.50
C PRO A 736 -12.72 6.78 -41.52
N GLY A 737 -13.93 6.32 -41.16
CA GLY A 737 -15.14 6.46 -41.97
C GLY A 737 -15.28 7.89 -42.43
N ARG A 738 -15.41 8.10 -43.75
CA ARG A 738 -14.94 9.27 -44.53
C ARG A 738 -15.61 10.61 -44.17
N SER A 739 -15.39 11.06 -42.94
CA SER A 739 -15.73 12.39 -42.46
C SER A 739 -14.79 13.37 -43.13
N VAL A 740 -15.32 14.11 -44.10
CA VAL A 740 -14.70 15.36 -44.54
C VAL A 740 -14.75 16.29 -43.32
N VAL A 741 -13.62 16.44 -42.63
CA VAL A 741 -13.46 17.40 -41.54
C VAL A 741 -13.45 18.81 -42.13
N THR A 742 -14.63 19.26 -42.53
CA THR A 742 -14.95 20.68 -42.65
C THR A 742 -14.60 21.35 -41.32
N ALA A 743 -14.04 22.56 -41.38
CA ALA A 743 -13.45 23.26 -40.25
C ALA A 743 -14.51 23.80 -39.25
N ALA A 744 -15.28 22.89 -38.66
CA ALA A 744 -16.42 23.16 -37.79
C ALA A 744 -16.39 22.36 -36.46
N ALA A 745 -15.58 21.29 -36.38
CA ALA A 745 -15.46 20.46 -35.17
C ALA A 745 -14.66 21.14 -34.05
N ALA A 746 -13.67 21.98 -34.38
CA ALA A 746 -12.81 22.71 -33.44
C ALA A 746 -13.51 23.87 -32.68
N SER A 747 -14.85 23.85 -32.57
CA SER A 747 -15.66 24.99 -32.10
C SER A 747 -16.83 24.59 -31.19
N ARG A 748 -16.69 23.48 -30.43
CA ARG A 748 -17.69 23.07 -29.42
C ARG A 748 -17.20 23.02 -27.97
N THR A 749 -15.88 23.00 -27.74
CA THR A 749 -15.30 23.18 -26.39
C THR A 749 -15.28 24.65 -25.93
N ALA A 750 -15.63 25.59 -26.82
CA ALA A 750 -15.64 27.04 -26.55
C ALA A 750 -17.04 27.63 -26.26
N GLN A 751 -18.01 26.81 -25.81
CA GLN A 751 -19.40 27.23 -25.58
C GLN A 751 -19.95 27.07 -24.14
N ILE A 752 -19.07 27.10 -23.12
CA ILE A 752 -19.48 27.39 -21.73
C ILE A 752 -18.72 28.63 -21.18
N ALA A 753 -18.66 29.70 -21.99
CA ALA A 753 -18.05 30.98 -21.62
C ALA A 753 -18.71 32.21 -22.30
N THR A 754 -20.00 32.13 -22.66
CA THR A 754 -20.67 33.16 -23.49
C THR A 754 -22.06 33.57 -22.99
N ARG A 755 -22.08 34.33 -21.88
CA ARG A 755 -23.06 35.42 -21.74
C ARG A 755 -22.35 36.74 -22.00
N ALA A 756 -22.99 37.62 -22.77
CA ALA A 756 -22.55 38.97 -23.08
C ALA A 756 -23.74 39.89 -22.81
N CYS A 757 -23.50 41.09 -22.28
CA CYS A 757 -24.59 42.02 -21.98
C CYS A 757 -25.29 42.51 -23.26
N ASP A 758 -26.55 42.88 -23.12
CA ASP A 758 -27.43 43.17 -24.27
C ASP A 758 -26.95 44.39 -25.06
N ALA A 759 -26.33 45.37 -24.38
CA ALA A 759 -25.72 46.54 -25.02
C ALA A 759 -24.56 46.18 -25.98
N CYS A 760 -23.73 45.19 -25.64
CA CYS A 760 -22.66 44.70 -26.52
C CYS A 760 -23.22 43.75 -27.60
N ARG A 761 -24.18 42.89 -27.23
CA ARG A 761 -24.86 41.94 -28.13
C ARG A 761 -25.59 42.68 -29.27
N ALA A 762 -26.35 43.72 -28.96
CA ALA A 762 -27.05 44.57 -29.94
C ALA A 762 -26.10 45.27 -30.93
N ARG A 763 -24.84 45.46 -30.57
CA ARG A 763 -23.81 46.16 -31.37
C ARG A 763 -22.75 45.23 -31.97
N ARG A 764 -22.96 43.90 -31.90
CA ARG A 764 -22.07 42.84 -32.42
C ARG A 764 -20.59 42.96 -31.97
N LYS A 765 -20.32 43.51 -30.77
CA LYS A 765 -18.97 43.57 -30.19
C LYS A 765 -18.83 42.58 -29.03
N ARG A 766 -17.64 41.99 -28.86
CA ARG A 766 -17.32 41.14 -27.71
C ARG A 766 -17.26 41.99 -26.43
N CYS A 767 -17.76 41.45 -25.31
CA CYS A 767 -17.42 41.99 -23.99
C CYS A 767 -15.96 41.63 -23.68
N ILE A 768 -15.23 42.58 -23.10
CA ILE A 768 -13.90 42.36 -22.51
C ILE A 768 -14.01 42.86 -21.07
N PHE A 769 -13.71 41.99 -20.12
CA PHE A 769 -13.44 42.39 -18.74
C PHE A 769 -11.96 42.74 -18.63
N VAL A 770 -11.65 43.76 -17.84
CA VAL A 770 -10.26 44.14 -17.54
C VAL A 770 -9.92 43.49 -16.20
N GLU A 771 -8.82 42.75 -16.15
CA GLU A 771 -8.22 42.36 -14.87
C GLU A 771 -7.48 43.59 -14.33
N GLU A 772 -7.78 44.00 -13.09
CA GLU A 772 -7.37 45.31 -12.58
C GLU A 772 -5.86 45.37 -12.29
N SER A 773 -5.12 46.02 -13.19
CA SER A 773 -3.73 46.41 -12.97
C SER A 773 -3.63 47.58 -11.97
N THR A 774 -2.73 47.46 -11.00
CA THR A 774 -2.48 48.39 -9.89
C THR A 774 -2.22 49.85 -10.29
N VAL A 775 -2.98 50.81 -9.75
CA VAL A 775 -2.54 52.20 -9.52
C VAL A 775 -3.25 52.82 -8.30
N GLY A 776 -2.48 53.43 -7.40
CA GLY A 776 -2.87 54.62 -6.63
C GLY A 776 -3.76 54.46 -5.37
N GLN A 777 -3.20 54.81 -4.21
CA GLN A 777 -3.99 55.29 -3.08
C GLN A 777 -4.27 56.79 -3.28
N ASP A 778 -5.52 57.23 -3.18
CA ASP A 778 -5.91 58.36 -2.30
C ASP A 778 -7.43 58.63 -2.30
N SER A 779 -7.90 59.30 -1.23
CA SER A 779 -9.26 59.80 -0.97
C SER A 779 -10.40 58.77 -0.67
N PRO A 780 -11.31 59.06 0.29
CA PRO A 780 -12.47 58.22 0.63
C PRO A 780 -13.80 58.69 0.00
N GLN A 781 -14.81 57.80 0.02
CA GLN A 781 -16.20 57.96 -0.49
C GLN A 781 -16.30 57.91 -2.04
N SER A 782 -16.95 56.91 -2.67
CA SER A 782 -18.41 56.74 -2.63
C SER A 782 -18.89 55.66 -3.63
N SER A 783 -20.08 55.10 -3.40
CA SER A 783 -20.87 54.22 -4.31
C SER A 783 -20.26 52.88 -4.75
N ILE A 784 -20.98 51.78 -4.48
CA ILE A 784 -20.69 50.46 -5.06
C ILE A 784 -21.09 50.47 -6.53
N GLN A 785 -20.13 50.50 -7.46
CA GLN A 785 -20.41 50.35 -8.88
C GLN A 785 -20.69 48.88 -9.21
N THR A 786 -21.73 48.61 -10.01
CA THR A 786 -21.96 47.29 -10.59
C THR A 786 -20.91 46.99 -11.66
N PRO A 787 -20.37 45.76 -11.76
CA PRO A 787 -19.27 45.46 -12.67
C PRO A 787 -19.69 45.62 -14.13
N GLN A 788 -19.03 46.55 -14.83
CA GLN A 788 -19.24 46.81 -16.26
C GLN A 788 -18.08 46.25 -17.08
N CYS A 789 -18.34 45.80 -18.31
CA CYS A 789 -17.25 45.46 -19.23
C CYS A 789 -16.67 46.73 -19.87
N ALA A 790 -15.42 46.69 -20.33
CA ALA A 790 -14.70 47.86 -20.85
C ALA A 790 -15.45 48.59 -22.00
N GLY A 791 -16.22 47.84 -22.79
CA GLY A 791 -17.05 48.38 -23.88
C GLY A 791 -18.29 49.16 -23.42
N CYS A 792 -18.83 48.87 -22.23
CA CYS A 792 -19.91 49.64 -21.61
C CYS A 792 -19.38 50.92 -20.96
N ILE A 793 -18.27 50.80 -20.22
CA ILE A 793 -17.58 51.93 -19.55
C ILE A 793 -17.23 53.01 -20.58
N LYS A 794 -16.56 52.63 -21.67
CA LYS A 794 -16.11 53.55 -22.73
C LYS A 794 -17.27 54.15 -23.58
N LEU A 795 -18.52 53.81 -23.27
CA LEU A 795 -19.72 54.31 -23.95
C LEU A 795 -20.79 54.88 -22.99
N GLY A 796 -20.54 54.91 -21.68
CA GLY A 796 -21.47 55.46 -20.68
C GLY A 796 -22.82 54.74 -20.58
N LEU A 797 -22.87 53.42 -20.81
CA LEU A 797 -24.11 52.65 -20.88
C LEU A 797 -24.20 51.54 -19.82
N PRO A 798 -25.37 51.33 -19.19
CA PRO A 798 -25.53 50.30 -18.16
C PRO A 798 -25.34 48.88 -18.72
N CYS A 799 -24.73 48.02 -17.90
CA CYS A 799 -24.45 46.63 -18.22
C CYS A 799 -25.56 45.72 -17.65
N SER A 800 -26.19 44.87 -18.49
CA SER A 800 -27.32 44.00 -18.08
C SER A 800 -26.94 42.70 -17.36
N PHE A 801 -25.70 42.57 -16.88
CA PHE A 801 -25.25 41.41 -16.10
C PHE A 801 -25.75 41.51 -14.64
N ALA A 802 -26.96 40.98 -14.39
CA ALA A 802 -27.50 40.81 -13.04
C ALA A 802 -27.44 39.33 -12.61
N ILE A 803 -26.90 39.06 -11.41
CA ILE A 803 -26.98 37.74 -10.76
C ILE A 803 -28.34 37.65 -10.05
N PRO A 804 -29.12 36.55 -10.20
CA PRO A 804 -30.47 36.48 -9.64
C PRO A 804 -30.47 36.43 -8.10
N THR A 805 -31.08 37.43 -7.47
CA THR A 805 -31.51 37.37 -6.07
C THR A 805 -32.96 36.91 -5.99
N ARG A 806 -33.26 35.91 -5.16
CA ARG A 806 -34.64 35.68 -4.69
C ARG A 806 -34.64 35.21 -3.24
N THR A 807 -35.50 35.84 -2.45
CA THR A 807 -35.44 35.84 -0.98
C THR A 807 -36.40 34.82 -0.35
N ARG A 808 -36.03 34.35 0.85
CA ARG A 808 -36.99 33.84 1.84
C ARG A 808 -37.00 34.79 3.03
N GLY A 809 -38.20 35.02 3.59
CA GLY A 809 -38.40 35.93 4.73
C GLY A 809 -37.73 35.45 6.04
N PRO A 810 -37.62 36.33 7.04
CA PRO A 810 -36.69 36.14 8.15
C PRO A 810 -37.17 35.11 9.19
N LYS A 811 -36.42 34.02 9.34
CA LYS A 811 -36.17 33.43 10.67
C LYS A 811 -34.77 33.86 11.10
N LYS A 812 -34.65 34.53 12.26
CA LYS A 812 -33.37 35.02 12.78
C LYS A 812 -32.42 33.84 13.06
N ARG A 813 -31.47 33.58 12.15
CA ARG A 813 -30.19 32.95 12.48
C ARG A 813 -29.14 34.04 12.59
N GLN A 814 -28.77 34.36 13.82
CA GLN A 814 -27.75 35.35 14.15
C GLN A 814 -26.38 34.74 13.82
N VAL A 815 -25.65 35.33 12.87
CA VAL A 815 -24.37 34.79 12.39
C VAL A 815 -23.30 35.09 13.44
N LYS A 816 -22.72 34.03 14.05
CA LYS A 816 -21.79 34.16 15.19
C LYS A 816 -20.50 34.95 14.90
N PHE A 817 -20.17 35.22 13.63
CA PHE A 817 -18.91 35.85 13.24
C PHE A 817 -18.96 37.39 13.18
N ASP A 818 -20.13 38.00 13.08
CA ASP A 818 -20.23 39.47 12.96
C ASP A 818 -19.97 40.20 14.29
N HIS A 819 -20.00 39.49 15.43
CA HIS A 819 -19.50 40.03 16.71
C HIS A 819 -17.96 40.12 16.74
N TYR A 820 -17.22 39.24 16.07
CA TYR A 820 -15.75 39.33 16.01
C TYR A 820 -15.30 40.57 15.23
N ARG A 821 -16.00 40.87 14.11
CA ARG A 821 -15.73 42.04 13.24
C ARG A 821 -15.90 43.39 13.93
N ALA A 822 -16.62 43.45 15.06
CA ALA A 822 -16.94 44.69 15.76
C ALA A 822 -15.92 45.10 16.83
N VAL A 823 -14.89 44.29 17.10
CA VAL A 823 -14.03 44.43 18.29
C VAL A 823 -12.57 44.79 17.96
N ALA A 824 -12.05 44.40 16.80
CA ALA A 824 -10.70 44.76 16.35
C ALA A 824 -10.65 44.88 14.81
N THR A 825 -10.68 46.11 14.28
CA THR A 825 -10.77 46.37 12.83
C THR A 825 -9.49 46.03 12.06
N GLU A 826 -8.30 46.23 12.64
CA GLU A 826 -7.02 46.07 11.93
C GLU A 826 -6.70 44.61 11.56
N LEU A 827 -7.30 43.64 12.25
CA LEU A 827 -7.18 42.21 11.90
C LEU A 827 -8.10 41.80 10.72
N VAL A 828 -9.14 42.60 10.42
CA VAL A 828 -10.11 42.30 9.36
C VAL A 828 -9.46 42.38 7.97
N ASP A 829 -8.57 43.36 7.77
CA ASP A 829 -7.85 43.55 6.52
C ASP A 829 -6.73 42.50 6.30
N ARG A 830 -6.23 41.90 7.39
CA ARG A 830 -5.14 40.91 7.34
C ARG A 830 -5.63 39.47 7.15
N PHE A 831 -6.76 39.10 7.75
CA PHE A 831 -7.34 37.75 7.67
C PHE A 831 -8.86 37.79 7.37
N PRO A 832 -9.26 38.03 6.11
CA PRO A 832 -10.65 38.33 5.76
C PRO A 832 -11.64 37.16 5.91
N THR A 833 -11.15 35.94 6.15
CA THR A 833 -11.97 34.76 6.45
C THR A 833 -11.36 33.91 7.56
N ARG A 834 -12.22 33.14 8.25
CA ARG A 834 -11.80 32.16 9.26
C ARG A 834 -10.79 31.15 8.72
N SER A 835 -10.94 30.71 7.46
CA SER A 835 -10.00 29.80 6.82
C SER A 835 -8.63 30.46 6.63
N ALA A 836 -8.58 31.69 6.10
CA ALA A 836 -7.32 32.41 5.89
C ALA A 836 -6.50 32.60 7.19
N MET A 837 -7.17 32.77 8.34
CA MET A 837 -6.52 32.80 9.65
C MET A 837 -5.91 31.44 10.04
N ILE A 838 -6.65 30.34 9.81
CA ILE A 838 -6.19 28.97 10.07
C ILE A 838 -5.03 28.61 9.13
N ASP A 839 -5.14 28.94 7.85
CA ASP A 839 -4.12 28.69 6.82
C ASP A 839 -2.83 29.47 7.11
N TYR A 840 -2.92 30.70 7.64
CA TYR A 840 -1.74 31.48 8.06
C TYR A 840 -1.05 30.86 9.27
N CYS A 841 -1.81 30.40 10.28
CA CYS A 841 -1.26 29.68 11.43
C CYS A 841 -0.58 28.37 10.99
N ALA A 842 -1.20 27.62 10.08
CA ALA A 842 -0.62 26.41 9.49
C ALA A 842 0.67 26.72 8.71
N GLN A 843 0.70 27.79 7.89
CA GLN A 843 1.91 28.23 7.21
C GLN A 843 3.03 28.62 8.20
N MET A 844 2.71 29.29 9.31
CA MET A 844 3.71 29.65 10.31
C MET A 844 4.32 28.41 10.98
N CYS A 845 3.49 27.43 11.35
CA CYS A 845 3.96 26.13 11.86
C CYS A 845 4.77 25.33 10.83
N LEU A 846 4.48 25.46 9.53
CA LEU A 846 5.24 24.80 8.45
C LEU A 846 6.58 25.50 8.18
N ARG A 847 6.66 26.84 8.25
CA ARG A 847 7.92 27.60 8.07
C ARG A 847 8.95 27.32 9.18
N LEU A 848 8.48 27.00 10.38
CA LEU A 848 9.32 26.63 11.53
C LEU A 848 9.75 25.14 11.53
N ARG A 849 9.37 24.35 10.52
CA ARG A 849 9.55 22.89 10.50
C ARG A 849 10.58 22.44 9.47
N SER A 850 11.74 21.97 9.94
CA SER A 850 12.50 20.92 9.25
C SER A 850 12.03 19.54 9.73
N ALA A 851 12.34 18.47 8.98
CA ALA A 851 11.80 17.13 9.25
C ALA A 851 12.11 16.61 10.66
N GLY A 852 13.37 16.78 11.13
CA GLY A 852 13.83 16.35 12.46
C GLY A 852 13.70 17.41 13.57
N HIS A 853 13.01 18.53 13.34
CA HIS A 853 12.98 19.66 14.29
C HIS A 853 12.55 19.25 15.71
N TRP A 854 11.54 18.38 15.81
CA TRP A 854 10.97 17.92 17.09
C TRP A 854 11.78 16.79 17.75
N ASP A 855 12.64 16.12 16.98
CA ASP A 855 13.42 14.98 17.46
C ASP A 855 14.71 15.44 18.17
N HIS A 856 15.18 16.65 17.82
CA HIS A 856 16.29 17.34 18.48
C HIS A 856 15.85 18.23 19.67
N VAL A 857 14.58 18.16 20.07
CA VAL A 857 14.07 18.85 21.29
C VAL A 857 14.37 17.99 22.51
N THR A 858 15.54 18.24 23.12
CA THR A 858 15.91 17.61 24.41
C THR A 858 14.92 18.01 25.51
N HIS A 859 14.83 17.23 26.60
CA HIS A 859 13.97 17.57 27.74
C HIS A 859 14.16 19.01 28.24
N ARG A 860 15.38 19.56 28.15
CA ARG A 860 15.70 20.94 28.58
C ARG A 860 15.03 21.98 27.68
N LYS A 861 14.94 21.72 26.37
CA LYS A 861 14.13 22.52 25.44
C LYS A 861 12.62 22.33 25.70
N TRP A 862 12.17 21.12 26.03
CA TRP A 862 10.77 20.87 26.40
C TRP A 862 10.31 21.67 27.63
N ALA A 863 11.11 21.75 28.70
CA ALA A 863 10.75 22.54 29.88
C ALA A 863 10.76 24.06 29.62
N VAL A 864 11.62 24.54 28.72
CA VAL A 864 11.56 25.93 28.20
C VAL A 864 10.24 26.16 27.46
N CYS A 865 9.91 25.30 26.48
CA CYS A 865 8.66 25.36 25.72
C CYS A 865 7.41 25.31 26.61
N TYR A 866 7.41 24.48 27.66
CA TYR A 866 6.34 24.36 28.65
C TYR A 866 6.25 25.59 29.56
N SER A 867 7.38 26.11 30.05
CA SER A 867 7.41 27.30 30.92
C SER A 867 6.92 28.55 30.18
N LEU A 868 7.19 28.66 28.88
CA LEU A 868 6.67 29.73 28.02
C LEU A 868 5.16 29.59 27.74
N ALA A 869 4.66 28.36 27.60
CA ALA A 869 3.22 28.10 27.51
C ALA A 869 2.48 28.44 28.82
N ILE A 870 3.06 28.09 29.97
CA ILE A 870 2.57 28.47 31.30
C ILE A 870 2.68 30.00 31.49
N GLY A 871 3.74 30.65 31.00
CA GLY A 871 3.90 32.11 31.04
C GLY A 871 2.83 32.86 30.23
N THR A 872 2.48 32.37 29.04
CA THR A 872 1.41 32.93 28.20
C THR A 872 0.01 32.58 28.70
N PHE A 873 -0.18 31.45 29.38
CA PHE A 873 -1.44 31.12 30.05
C PHE A 873 -1.75 32.07 31.22
N GLN A 874 -0.72 32.46 32.00
CA GLN A 874 -0.88 33.37 33.15
C GLN A 874 -1.35 34.79 32.78
N THR A 875 -1.18 35.21 31.52
CA THR A 875 -1.56 36.55 31.06
C THR A 875 -2.97 36.63 30.48
N GLY A 876 -3.71 35.51 30.34
CA GLY A 876 -5.05 35.47 29.74
C GLY A 876 -6.12 34.82 30.62
N GLN A 877 -7.18 35.56 30.96
CA GLN A 877 -8.32 35.04 31.75
C GLN A 877 -9.32 34.20 30.93
N SER A 878 -10.34 33.63 31.58
CA SER A 878 -10.84 32.28 31.30
C SER A 878 -12.18 32.11 30.56
N ASN A 879 -12.32 30.89 30.00
CA ASN A 879 -13.54 30.14 29.69
C ASN A 879 -14.50 30.57 28.56
N HIS A 880 -14.43 29.79 27.46
CA HIS A 880 -15.51 28.85 27.09
C HIS A 880 -14.92 27.64 26.33
N SER A 881 -14.74 26.48 27.00
CA SER A 881 -13.96 25.34 26.48
C SER A 881 -14.60 24.56 25.33
N ARG A 882 -15.92 24.30 25.40
CA ARG A 882 -16.66 23.38 24.51
C ARG A 882 -16.53 23.62 22.99
N MET A 883 -16.22 24.83 22.53
CA MET A 883 -16.02 25.08 21.09
C MET A 883 -14.59 24.76 20.63
N LEU A 884 -13.61 24.86 21.54
CA LEU A 884 -12.20 24.62 21.23
C LEU A 884 -11.84 23.14 21.22
N GLU A 885 -12.47 22.29 22.03
CA GLU A 885 -12.17 20.84 22.09
C GLU A 885 -12.42 20.15 20.73
N VAL A 886 -13.56 20.43 20.09
CA VAL A 886 -13.92 19.88 18.78
C VAL A 886 -13.01 20.42 17.67
N GLU A 887 -12.67 21.70 17.72
CA GLU A 887 -11.84 22.34 16.68
C GLU A 887 -10.36 22.01 16.83
N ALA A 888 -9.88 21.81 18.06
CA ALA A 888 -8.57 21.24 18.36
C ALA A 888 -8.45 19.81 17.82
N ALA A 889 -9.44 18.93 18.07
CA ALA A 889 -9.44 17.57 17.54
C ALA A 889 -9.42 17.51 16.00
N GLN A 890 -10.09 18.45 15.33
CA GLN A 890 -10.04 18.60 13.87
C GLN A 890 -8.66 19.10 13.40
N PHE A 891 -8.08 20.12 14.06
CA PHE A 891 -6.77 20.66 13.72
C PHE A 891 -5.62 19.65 14.00
N ALA A 892 -5.75 18.83 15.04
CA ALA A 892 -4.86 17.71 15.35
C ALA A 892 -4.86 16.60 14.29
N ARG A 893 -6.01 16.40 13.61
CA ARG A 893 -6.14 15.49 12.47
C ARG A 893 -5.53 16.11 11.23
N LEU A 894 -5.87 17.37 10.91
CA LEU A 894 -5.33 18.13 9.78
C LEU A 894 -3.79 18.26 9.79
N LEU A 895 -3.18 18.47 10.95
CA LEU A 895 -1.71 18.59 11.09
C LEU A 895 -1.01 17.24 11.37
N GLY A 896 -1.72 16.12 11.40
CA GLY A 896 -1.14 14.80 11.67
C GLY A 896 -0.66 14.55 13.12
N ILE A 897 -0.83 15.51 14.03
CA ILE A 897 -0.23 15.54 15.39
C ILE A 897 -0.71 14.38 16.30
N HIS A 898 -1.83 13.76 15.98
CA HIS A 898 -2.26 12.51 16.60
C HIS A 898 -1.19 11.38 16.45
N ARG A 899 -0.39 11.42 15.38
CA ARG A 899 0.64 10.45 15.00
C ARG A 899 2.02 10.64 15.65
N ILE A 900 2.17 11.45 16.71
CA ILE A 900 3.46 11.52 17.45
C ILE A 900 3.89 10.15 18.02
N SER A 901 2.96 9.20 18.16
CA SER A 901 3.21 7.78 18.47
C SER A 901 3.79 6.95 17.31
N GLU A 902 3.88 7.50 16.09
CA GLU A 902 4.52 6.87 14.91
C GLU A 902 5.99 7.31 14.75
N TYR A 903 6.51 8.16 15.65
CA TYR A 903 7.93 8.54 15.68
C TYR A 903 8.75 7.48 16.44
N GLU A 904 9.73 6.87 15.78
CA GLU A 904 10.60 5.86 16.39
C GLU A 904 11.39 6.41 17.59
N GLY A 905 11.52 5.60 18.63
CA GLY A 905 12.31 5.91 19.84
C GLY A 905 11.60 6.71 20.93
N LEU A 906 10.42 7.29 20.69
CA LEU A 906 9.67 8.02 21.73
C LEU A 906 8.83 7.05 22.59
N ASN A 907 9.01 7.11 23.92
CA ASN A 907 8.17 6.33 24.85
C ASN A 907 6.75 6.94 24.97
N CYS A 908 5.75 6.14 25.38
CA CYS A 908 4.36 6.60 25.36
C CYS A 908 4.06 7.78 26.29
N ILE A 909 4.80 7.90 27.40
CA ILE A 909 4.60 8.99 28.35
C ILE A 909 5.15 10.27 27.74
N GLU A 910 6.36 10.22 27.18
CA GLU A 910 6.93 11.34 26.43
C GLU A 910 6.04 11.75 25.26
N THR A 911 5.49 10.81 24.48
CA THR A 911 4.47 11.08 23.45
C THR A 911 3.28 11.88 23.99
N GLN A 912 2.75 11.52 25.17
CA GLN A 912 1.64 12.27 25.78
C GLN A 912 2.08 13.63 26.34
N LEU A 913 3.29 13.74 26.91
CA LEU A 913 3.83 15.01 27.41
C LEU A 913 4.13 15.99 26.27
N ARG A 914 4.67 15.50 25.15
CA ARG A 914 4.86 16.26 23.89
C ARG A 914 3.52 16.75 23.34
N LYS A 915 2.50 15.88 23.27
CA LYS A 915 1.11 16.26 22.92
C LYS A 915 0.55 17.33 23.88
N LYS A 916 0.68 17.14 25.20
CA LYS A 916 0.21 18.06 26.25
C LYS A 916 0.89 19.43 26.18
N ALA A 917 2.19 19.47 25.92
CA ALA A 917 2.96 20.70 25.75
C ALA A 917 2.62 21.44 24.45
N PHE A 918 2.44 20.74 23.32
CA PHE A 918 1.94 21.34 22.08
C PHE A 918 0.57 22.00 22.30
N TRP A 919 -0.36 21.32 22.96
CA TRP A 919 -1.67 21.89 23.27
C TRP A 919 -1.56 23.13 24.15
N LEU A 920 -0.77 23.08 25.21
CA LEU A 920 -0.53 24.25 26.08
C LEU A 920 0.03 25.45 25.31
N GLN A 921 0.97 25.24 24.38
CA GLN A 921 1.48 26.31 23.50
C GLN A 921 0.40 26.86 22.56
N PHE A 922 -0.37 25.98 21.91
CA PHE A 922 -1.46 26.37 21.01
C PHE A 922 -2.56 27.17 21.75
N TYR A 923 -2.96 26.72 22.94
CA TYR A 923 -3.92 27.43 23.78
C TYR A 923 -3.38 28.78 24.28
N GLY A 924 -2.11 28.86 24.72
CA GLY A 924 -1.49 30.13 25.13
C GLY A 924 -1.38 31.16 24.01
N TYR A 925 -1.04 30.72 22.79
CA TYR A 925 -1.02 31.55 21.59
C TYR A 925 -2.43 32.00 21.17
N ALA A 926 -3.41 31.09 21.19
CA ALA A 926 -4.79 31.41 20.81
C ALA A 926 -5.50 32.34 21.82
N HIS A 927 -5.22 32.24 23.12
CA HIS A 927 -5.79 33.16 24.12
C HIS A 927 -5.13 34.55 24.08
N SER A 928 -3.80 34.61 23.97
CA SER A 928 -3.07 35.89 24.03
C SER A 928 -3.38 36.85 22.86
N LEU A 929 -3.79 36.31 21.70
CA LEU A 929 -4.17 37.10 20.53
C LEU A 929 -5.64 37.56 20.47
N ILE A 930 -6.52 37.06 21.34
CA ILE A 930 -7.99 37.24 21.18
C ILE A 930 -8.61 38.16 22.26
N HIS A 931 -8.03 38.28 23.47
CA HIS A 931 -8.63 39.10 24.55
C HIS A 931 -7.62 39.95 25.35
N VAL A 932 -7.45 41.20 24.91
CA VAL A 932 -6.79 42.27 25.70
C VAL A 932 -7.88 43.10 26.41
N GLY A 933 -8.15 42.83 27.70
CA GLY A 933 -9.46 43.26 28.26
C GLY A 933 -9.64 43.62 29.74
N ARG A 934 -8.86 43.13 30.72
CA ARG A 934 -8.70 43.70 32.10
C ARG A 934 -7.86 42.80 33.03
N ARG A 935 -7.56 43.31 34.24
CA ARG A 935 -6.54 42.82 35.18
C ARG A 935 -7.15 42.02 36.35
N GLU A 936 -6.83 40.73 36.43
CA GLU A 936 -6.71 39.99 37.69
C GLU A 936 -5.59 38.94 37.47
N GLN A 937 -4.49 39.06 38.21
CA GLN A 937 -3.26 38.30 37.94
C GLN A 937 -3.34 36.88 38.54
N LEU A 938 -3.09 35.86 37.71
CA LEU A 938 -2.81 34.50 38.16
C LEU A 938 -1.30 34.26 38.06
N THR A 939 -0.54 34.73 39.05
CA THR A 939 0.91 34.49 39.11
C THR A 939 1.21 33.04 39.49
N PHE A 940 1.96 32.37 38.63
CA PHE A 940 2.27 30.94 38.70
C PHE A 940 3.76 30.64 38.50
N LEU A 941 4.46 31.54 37.80
CA LEU A 941 5.91 31.69 37.77
C LEU A 941 6.21 33.16 38.09
N ASP A 942 7.31 33.44 38.78
CA ASP A 942 7.74 34.82 39.00
C ASP A 942 8.56 35.37 37.81
N HIS A 943 8.80 36.69 37.81
CA HIS A 943 9.59 37.35 36.77
C HIS A 943 11.07 36.93 36.74
N TYR A 944 11.59 36.27 37.78
CA TYR A 944 12.96 35.74 37.79
C TYR A 944 13.01 34.39 37.07
N THR A 945 12.05 33.49 37.34
CA THR A 945 11.95 32.16 36.73
C THR A 945 11.79 32.24 35.20
N LEU A 946 11.11 33.27 34.69
CA LEU A 946 11.02 33.54 33.24
C LEU A 946 12.30 34.14 32.63
N ARG A 947 13.20 34.71 33.45
CA ARG A 947 14.44 35.37 33.02
C ARG A 947 15.61 34.38 32.88
N ASP A 948 15.60 33.31 33.66
CA ASP A 948 16.58 32.22 33.60
C ASP A 948 16.31 31.21 32.47
N VAL A 949 15.26 31.44 31.67
CA VAL A 949 14.92 30.68 30.46
C VAL A 949 15.98 30.93 29.39
N ASN A 950 16.81 29.93 29.08
CA ASN A 950 17.81 30.04 28.01
C ASN A 950 17.16 29.86 26.62
N PHE A 951 16.71 30.97 26.05
CA PHE A 951 16.10 31.04 24.70
C PHE A 951 17.04 30.59 23.58
N ALA A 952 18.36 30.81 23.70
CA ALA A 952 19.33 30.43 22.66
C ALA A 952 19.40 28.91 22.43
N ALA A 953 18.92 28.10 23.38
CA ALA A 953 18.81 26.65 23.20
C ALA A 953 17.81 26.23 22.09
N LEU A 954 16.93 27.13 21.63
CA LEU A 954 15.85 26.80 20.69
C LEU A 954 16.24 26.89 19.19
N VAL A 955 17.38 27.51 18.85
CA VAL A 955 17.71 27.88 17.45
C VAL A 955 18.70 26.90 16.79
N PRO A 956 18.49 26.50 15.52
CA PRO A 956 19.52 25.92 14.65
C PRO A 956 20.20 26.97 13.75
N LEU A 957 21.53 26.88 13.64
CA LEU A 957 22.39 27.65 12.72
C LEU A 957 22.12 27.29 11.25
N ASP A 958 22.30 28.15 10.23
CA ASP A 958 22.29 29.62 10.18
C ASP A 958 22.15 30.07 8.70
N ILE A 959 21.23 30.99 8.38
CA ILE A 959 21.20 31.80 7.14
C ILE A 959 20.52 33.15 7.48
N GLU A 960 21.17 34.25 7.13
CA GLU A 960 20.74 35.65 7.38
C GLU A 960 19.42 35.96 6.62
N ASP A 961 18.39 36.53 7.26
CA ASP A 961 18.09 37.98 7.45
C ASP A 961 17.99 38.77 6.11
N GLU A 962 17.14 39.78 5.92
CA GLU A 962 16.76 40.89 6.82
C GLU A 962 15.23 40.99 7.05
N LEU A 963 14.77 41.34 8.26
CA LEU A 963 13.78 42.43 8.53
C LEU A 963 13.23 42.55 9.98
N ILE A 964 13.87 41.99 11.02
CA ILE A 964 13.47 42.23 12.42
C ILE A 964 14.65 42.77 13.24
N THR A 965 14.75 44.10 13.36
CA THR A 965 15.81 44.75 14.15
C THR A 965 15.44 44.90 15.63
N GLU A 966 16.47 44.94 16.47
CA GLU A 966 16.44 44.87 17.94
C GLU A 966 15.64 46.01 18.63
N GLN A 967 15.28 47.07 17.90
CA GLN A 967 14.73 48.33 18.45
C GLN A 967 13.20 48.36 18.62
N THR A 968 12.50 47.23 18.52
CA THR A 968 11.02 47.18 18.60
C THR A 968 10.45 46.39 19.78
N VAL A 969 11.31 45.85 20.67
CA VAL A 969 10.89 44.97 21.78
C VAL A 969 10.94 45.63 23.16
N PHE A 970 11.70 46.73 23.34
CA PHE A 970 11.93 47.35 24.66
C PHE A 970 11.78 48.88 24.65
N ASP A 971 10.57 49.35 24.99
CA ASP A 971 10.29 50.48 25.91
C ASP A 971 8.78 50.77 25.94
N SER A 972 8.15 51.19 27.05
CA SER A 972 8.57 51.13 28.47
C SER A 972 7.32 51.16 29.37
N VAL A 973 7.33 50.43 30.49
CA VAL A 973 6.43 50.66 31.63
C VAL A 973 7.19 50.40 32.92
N THR A 974 7.73 51.45 33.53
CA THR A 974 8.29 51.41 34.88
C THR A 974 7.19 51.38 35.93
N LEU A 975 7.44 50.66 37.04
CA LEU A 975 6.65 50.75 38.27
C LEU A 975 7.60 51.00 39.45
N ASP A 976 7.21 51.94 40.31
CA ASP A 976 8.02 52.48 41.40
C ASP A 976 7.92 51.61 42.67
N PRO A 977 9.04 51.12 43.24
CA PRO A 977 9.04 50.21 44.38
C PRO A 977 8.80 50.91 45.74
N ALA A 978 7.71 51.68 45.87
CA ALA A 978 7.45 52.51 47.05
C ALA A 978 5.96 52.60 47.49
N SER A 979 5.37 51.50 47.97
CA SER A 979 4.17 51.57 48.82
C SER A 979 4.00 50.32 49.73
N PRO A 980 3.81 50.45 51.07
CA PRO A 980 3.72 49.29 51.98
C PRO A 980 2.32 48.69 52.11
N LEU A 981 2.27 47.39 52.36
CA LEU A 981 1.07 46.65 52.77
C LEU A 981 0.48 47.21 54.08
N THR A 982 -0.77 47.71 54.04
CA THR A 982 -1.60 47.97 55.23
C THR A 982 -3.08 47.69 54.94
N GLY A 983 -3.85 47.29 55.95
CA GLY A 983 -5.33 47.34 55.89
C GLY A 983 -6.08 46.01 55.69
N ASN A 984 -6.16 45.20 56.75
CA ASN A 984 -7.24 44.25 57.09
C ASN A 984 -8.19 43.73 55.98
N SER A 985 -8.02 42.46 55.60
CA SER A 985 -9.16 41.58 55.34
C SER A 985 -8.97 40.23 56.05
N ARG A 986 -10.04 39.44 56.19
CA ARG A 986 -10.15 38.31 57.14
C ARG A 986 -9.26 37.12 56.74
N PRO A 987 -8.90 36.21 57.70
CA PRO A 987 -8.27 34.94 57.36
C PRO A 987 -9.10 34.19 56.32
N TYR A 988 -8.43 33.64 55.32
CA TYR A 988 -9.06 33.08 54.13
C TYR A 988 -9.56 31.65 54.41
N ASP A 989 -10.85 31.52 54.74
CA ASP A 989 -11.47 30.21 54.94
C ASP A 989 -11.38 29.37 53.66
N ARG A 990 -10.82 28.16 53.77
CA ARG A 990 -10.57 27.27 52.63
C ARG A 990 -11.83 26.52 52.18
N THR A 991 -12.91 26.53 52.96
CA THR A 991 -14.03 25.60 52.78
C THR A 991 -15.09 26.05 51.76
N ASP A 992 -15.09 27.34 51.34
CA ASP A 992 -16.24 27.95 50.63
C ASP A 992 -15.96 28.32 49.15
N ARG A 993 -14.96 27.68 48.52
CA ARG A 993 -14.74 27.71 47.05
C ARG A 993 -14.92 26.30 46.47
N PRO A 994 -15.79 26.10 45.45
CA PRO A 994 -15.91 24.80 44.79
C PRO A 994 -14.62 24.47 44.03
N PHE A 995 -14.07 23.28 44.27
CA PHE A 995 -12.89 22.78 43.55
C PHE A 995 -13.28 22.49 42.10
N THR A 996 -12.72 23.24 41.14
CA THR A 996 -13.07 23.12 39.72
C THR A 996 -12.08 22.24 38.95
N SER A 997 -12.46 21.74 37.78
CA SER A 997 -11.54 21.08 36.84
C SER A 997 -10.32 21.95 36.50
N ILE A 998 -10.51 23.27 36.42
CA ILE A 998 -9.43 24.25 36.23
C ILE A 998 -8.52 24.30 37.45
N SER A 999 -9.07 24.30 38.67
CA SER A 999 -8.30 24.21 39.93
C SER A 999 -7.43 22.94 39.97
N ALA A 1000 -8.01 21.80 39.58
CA ALA A 1000 -7.31 20.52 39.48
C ALA A 1000 -6.16 20.56 38.47
N PHE A 1001 -6.44 21.06 37.25
CA PHE A 1001 -5.47 21.17 36.16
C PHE A 1001 -4.30 22.12 36.50
N ILE A 1002 -4.61 23.23 37.15
CA ILE A 1002 -3.65 24.23 37.64
C ILE A 1002 -2.69 23.58 38.65
N ALA A 1003 -3.22 22.94 39.70
CA ALA A 1003 -2.38 22.29 40.72
C ALA A 1003 -1.55 21.12 40.14
N ALA A 1004 -2.13 20.29 39.27
CA ALA A 1004 -1.43 19.20 38.59
C ALA A 1004 -0.27 19.69 37.72
N SER A 1005 -0.43 20.85 37.10
CA SER A 1005 0.61 21.49 36.27
C SER A 1005 1.79 22.00 37.11
N GLN A 1006 1.58 22.36 38.38
CA GLN A 1006 2.70 22.68 39.30
C GLN A 1006 3.51 21.43 39.62
N VAL A 1007 2.85 20.36 40.10
CA VAL A 1007 3.56 19.13 40.51
C VAL A 1007 4.30 18.53 39.32
N PHE A 1008 3.68 18.51 38.13
CA PHE A 1008 4.34 18.10 36.89
C PHE A 1008 5.57 18.97 36.57
N LEU A 1009 5.46 20.30 36.63
CA LEU A 1009 6.57 21.21 36.35
C LEU A 1009 7.72 21.03 37.33
N THR A 1010 7.44 20.96 38.64
CA THR A 1010 8.49 20.77 39.65
C THR A 1010 9.18 19.42 39.49
N ALA A 1011 8.43 18.34 39.24
CA ALA A 1011 9.00 17.03 38.94
C ALA A 1011 9.87 17.05 37.66
N MET A 1012 9.42 17.72 36.60
CA MET A 1012 10.18 17.88 35.36
C MET A 1012 11.45 18.73 35.57
N GLN A 1013 11.41 19.73 36.45
CA GLN A 1013 12.60 20.51 36.83
C GLN A 1013 13.60 19.66 37.63
N GLU A 1014 13.16 18.90 38.64
CA GLU A 1014 14.02 17.95 39.37
C GLU A 1014 14.63 16.89 38.42
N ALA A 1015 13.86 16.44 37.42
CA ALA A 1015 14.31 15.49 36.40
C ALA A 1015 15.34 16.05 35.39
N LEU A 1016 15.55 17.37 35.37
CA LEU A 1016 16.35 18.08 34.37
C LEU A 1016 17.74 18.53 34.83
N PHE A 1017 18.06 18.39 36.11
CA PHE A 1017 19.39 18.67 36.62
C PHE A 1017 20.36 17.56 36.19
N HIS A 1018 21.14 17.84 35.15
CA HIS A 1018 22.32 17.04 34.78
C HIS A 1018 23.32 16.99 35.93
N GLU A 1019 24.02 15.86 36.06
CA GLU A 1019 24.94 15.57 37.16
C GLU A 1019 26.31 16.30 37.03
N SER A 1020 26.47 17.13 35.99
CA SER A 1020 27.72 17.80 35.60
C SER A 1020 27.67 19.33 35.77
N CYS A 1021 26.90 19.84 36.74
CA CYS A 1021 26.79 21.28 37.01
C CYS A 1021 27.12 21.60 38.47
N ASP A 1022 28.28 22.22 38.72
CA ASP A 1022 28.83 22.53 40.05
C ASP A 1022 28.14 23.69 40.80
N CYS A 1023 26.91 24.06 40.45
CA CYS A 1023 26.17 25.15 41.11
C CYS A 1023 25.60 24.72 42.49
N SER A 1024 26.51 24.65 43.47
CA SER A 1024 26.34 24.18 44.84
C SER A 1024 26.35 22.64 44.98
N PRO A 1025 27.31 22.06 45.74
CA PRO A 1025 27.38 20.62 45.91
C PRO A 1025 26.19 20.11 46.74
N LYS A 1026 25.69 18.93 46.34
CA LYS A 1026 24.58 18.16 46.94
C LYS A 1026 23.18 18.68 46.62
N ARG A 1027 22.51 17.91 45.76
CA ARG A 1027 21.47 17.02 46.32
C ARG A 1027 21.97 15.59 46.15
N ALA A 1028 22.26 14.94 47.27
CA ALA A 1028 22.52 13.49 47.27
C ALA A 1028 21.32 12.78 46.62
N PRO A 1029 21.49 11.61 45.97
CA PRO A 1029 20.41 10.96 45.24
C PRO A 1029 19.13 10.77 46.09
N GLU A 1030 19.28 10.48 47.38
CA GLU A 1030 18.22 10.36 48.39
C GLU A 1030 17.45 11.69 48.59
N ALA A 1031 18.15 12.82 48.52
CA ALA A 1031 17.56 14.17 48.62
C ALA A 1031 16.94 14.68 47.30
N ARG A 1032 17.17 14.00 46.17
CA ARG A 1032 16.36 14.11 44.94
C ARG A 1032 15.14 13.19 45.05
N LEU A 1033 15.34 11.94 45.47
CA LEU A 1033 14.29 10.93 45.67
C LEU A 1033 13.19 11.39 46.63
N GLY A 1034 13.57 11.89 47.82
CA GLY A 1034 12.63 12.40 48.82
C GLY A 1034 11.77 13.57 48.33
N ARG A 1035 12.27 14.40 47.39
CA ARG A 1035 11.46 15.46 46.77
C ARG A 1035 10.45 14.91 45.78
N LEU A 1036 10.83 13.90 45.00
CA LEU A 1036 9.90 13.20 44.11
C LEU A 1036 8.81 12.46 44.91
N GLN A 1037 9.16 11.91 46.09
CA GLN A 1037 8.18 11.36 47.05
C GLN A 1037 7.25 12.45 47.61
N THR A 1038 7.77 13.59 48.11
CA THR A 1038 6.90 14.70 48.56
C THR A 1038 6.06 15.34 47.44
N LEU A 1039 6.48 15.23 46.17
CA LEU A 1039 5.66 15.62 45.01
C LEU A 1039 4.57 14.58 44.72
N LEU A 1040 4.84 13.30 44.95
CA LEU A 1040 3.88 12.21 44.83
C LEU A 1040 2.79 12.30 45.90
N GLU A 1041 3.18 12.45 47.17
CA GLU A 1041 2.28 12.72 48.31
C GLU A 1041 1.37 13.93 48.03
N LYS A 1042 1.91 15.01 47.45
CA LYS A 1042 1.09 16.18 47.05
C LYS A 1042 0.07 15.87 45.97
N LEU A 1043 0.36 14.97 45.03
CA LEU A 1043 -0.60 14.49 44.04
C LEU A 1043 -1.67 13.59 44.68
N GLU A 1044 -1.33 12.81 45.70
CA GLU A 1044 -2.26 12.01 46.50
C GLU A 1044 -3.24 12.90 47.29
N TYR A 1045 -2.75 13.84 48.10
CA TYR A 1045 -3.61 14.81 48.81
C TYR A 1045 -4.45 15.68 47.87
N MET A 1046 -3.95 15.99 46.67
CA MET A 1046 -4.75 16.68 45.64
C MET A 1046 -5.89 15.84 45.07
N LEU A 1047 -5.76 14.50 45.04
CA LEU A 1047 -6.88 13.62 44.70
C LEU A 1047 -7.89 13.61 45.86
N ASP A 1048 -7.42 13.53 47.10
CA ASP A 1048 -8.26 13.58 48.31
C ASP A 1048 -9.02 14.91 48.52
N ASP A 1049 -8.60 16.02 47.92
CA ASP A 1049 -9.32 17.31 47.97
C ASP A 1049 -10.43 17.48 46.90
N LEU A 1050 -10.53 16.59 45.90
CA LEU A 1050 -11.52 16.69 44.81
C LEU A 1050 -12.98 16.53 45.30
N PRO A 1051 -14.01 16.88 44.49
CA PRO A 1051 -15.40 16.51 44.78
C PRO A 1051 -15.59 14.97 44.84
N ALA A 1052 -16.55 14.47 45.62
CA ALA A 1052 -16.72 13.02 45.85
C ALA A 1052 -16.86 12.18 44.57
N VAL A 1053 -17.55 12.69 43.54
CA VAL A 1053 -17.68 12.07 42.19
C VAL A 1053 -16.34 11.93 41.45
N MET A 1054 -15.33 12.71 41.82
CA MET A 1054 -13.97 12.59 41.32
C MET A 1054 -13.06 11.74 42.23
N ARG A 1055 -13.40 11.57 43.51
CA ARG A 1055 -12.65 10.80 44.53
C ARG A 1055 -13.02 9.31 44.62
N GLN A 1056 -14.30 8.99 44.50
CA GLN A 1056 -14.80 7.64 44.80
C GLN A 1056 -14.95 6.77 43.54
N TRP A 1057 -14.72 5.48 43.74
CA TRP A 1057 -14.72 4.39 42.75
C TRP A 1057 -16.16 3.95 42.40
N VAL A 1058 -17.01 4.91 42.03
CA VAL A 1058 -18.47 4.75 41.92
C VAL A 1058 -18.89 4.48 40.48
N VAL A 1059 -19.70 3.44 40.29
CA VAL A 1059 -20.38 3.14 39.02
C VAL A 1059 -21.42 4.23 38.73
N ALA A 1060 -21.60 4.59 37.45
CA ALA A 1060 -22.10 5.89 36.98
C ALA A 1060 -23.57 6.29 37.32
N GLU A 1061 -24.25 5.63 38.25
CA GLU A 1061 -25.71 5.78 38.44
C GLU A 1061 -26.12 6.97 39.34
N ASP A 1062 -25.23 7.52 40.18
CA ASP A 1062 -25.60 8.42 41.28
C ASP A 1062 -25.23 9.92 41.10
N VAL A 1063 -25.03 10.38 39.87
CA VAL A 1063 -24.69 11.80 39.58
C VAL A 1063 -25.94 12.71 39.66
N HIS A 1064 -26.30 13.12 40.88
CA HIS A 1064 -27.42 14.04 41.13
C HIS A 1064 -27.21 15.46 40.57
N GLN A 1065 -28.30 16.07 40.07
CA GLN A 1065 -28.28 17.38 39.39
C GLN A 1065 -27.99 18.55 40.34
N THR A 1066 -26.85 19.21 40.17
CA THR A 1066 -26.56 20.50 40.83
C THR A 1066 -27.19 21.68 40.08
N ARG A 1067 -27.90 22.54 40.81
CA ARG A 1067 -28.44 23.82 40.31
C ARG A 1067 -27.63 24.99 40.84
N ASP A 1068 -27.60 26.10 40.10
CA ASP A 1068 -26.95 27.33 40.56
C ASP A 1068 -27.78 28.10 41.58
N LYS A 1069 -27.19 29.16 42.16
CA LYS A 1069 -27.86 30.06 43.13
C LYS A 1069 -29.02 30.88 42.53
N PHE A 1070 -29.30 30.75 41.23
CA PHE A 1070 -30.45 31.35 40.54
C PHE A 1070 -31.46 30.32 40.04
N GLY A 1071 -31.33 29.05 40.46
CA GLY A 1071 -32.30 27.99 40.21
C GLY A 1071 -32.31 27.43 38.79
N LYS A 1072 -31.31 27.75 37.95
CA LYS A 1072 -31.19 27.20 36.61
C LYS A 1072 -30.35 25.92 36.62
N ASN A 1073 -30.75 24.96 35.79
CA ASN A 1073 -29.88 23.85 35.43
C ASN A 1073 -28.74 24.43 34.57
N VAL A 1074 -27.52 24.37 35.10
CA VAL A 1074 -26.29 24.63 34.33
C VAL A 1074 -26.09 23.45 33.37
N ASP A 1075 -25.39 23.73 32.27
CA ASP A 1075 -24.96 22.85 31.17
C ASP A 1075 -25.19 21.32 31.26
N SER A 1076 -25.62 20.75 30.12
CA SER A 1076 -26.08 19.34 30.05
C SER A 1076 -25.12 18.34 30.72
N PRO A 1077 -25.63 17.42 31.57
CA PRO A 1077 -24.81 16.66 32.51
C PRO A 1077 -23.68 15.86 31.86
N GLU A 1078 -23.86 15.43 30.61
CA GLU A 1078 -22.92 14.58 29.88
C GLU A 1078 -21.56 15.28 29.67
N VAL A 1079 -21.55 16.60 29.46
CA VAL A 1079 -20.29 17.33 29.22
C VAL A 1079 -19.65 17.82 30.51
N ALA A 1080 -20.45 18.12 31.55
CA ALA A 1080 -19.91 18.32 32.89
C ALA A 1080 -19.20 17.04 33.34
N HIS A 1081 -19.84 15.88 33.18
CA HIS A 1081 -19.24 14.57 33.41
C HIS A 1081 -17.98 14.35 32.55
N ALA A 1082 -18.04 14.52 31.23
CA ALA A 1082 -16.88 14.32 30.35
C ALA A 1082 -15.67 15.20 30.72
N GLN A 1083 -15.89 16.46 31.11
CA GLN A 1083 -14.80 17.35 31.55
C GLN A 1083 -14.21 16.93 32.92
N LEU A 1084 -15.02 16.34 33.81
CA LEU A 1084 -14.53 15.75 35.07
C LEU A 1084 -13.71 14.47 34.79
N GLU A 1085 -14.19 13.58 33.91
CA GLU A 1085 -13.48 12.34 33.52
C GLU A 1085 -12.13 12.63 32.84
N ILE A 1086 -12.09 13.56 31.86
CA ILE A 1086 -10.85 14.00 31.21
C ILE A 1086 -9.87 14.63 32.21
N THR A 1087 -10.39 15.35 33.21
CA THR A 1087 -9.55 15.90 34.31
C THR A 1087 -8.98 14.78 35.19
N ARG A 1088 -9.79 13.78 35.57
CA ARG A 1088 -9.35 12.62 36.36
C ARG A 1088 -8.27 11.83 35.62
N ALA A 1089 -8.47 11.54 34.34
CA ALA A 1089 -7.48 10.86 33.50
C ALA A 1089 -6.15 11.64 33.41
N ASN A 1090 -6.19 12.97 33.23
CA ASN A 1090 -4.98 13.80 33.19
C ASN A 1090 -4.21 13.84 34.52
N LEU A 1091 -4.90 13.81 35.66
CA LEU A 1091 -4.29 13.65 36.98
C LEU A 1091 -3.60 12.29 37.08
N HIS A 1092 -4.31 11.21 36.75
CA HIS A 1092 -3.80 9.85 36.90
C HIS A 1092 -2.59 9.58 36.00
N PHE A 1093 -2.58 10.04 34.74
CA PHE A 1093 -1.39 9.94 33.88
C PHE A 1093 -0.20 10.76 34.41
N THR A 1094 -0.45 11.89 35.06
CA THR A 1094 0.63 12.70 35.66
C THR A 1094 1.21 12.00 36.90
N HIS A 1095 0.35 11.36 37.70
CA HIS A 1095 0.71 10.55 38.87
C HIS A 1095 1.51 9.29 38.46
N LEU A 1096 1.03 8.55 37.46
CA LEU A 1096 1.67 7.33 36.93
C LEU A 1096 3.05 7.62 36.31
N TRP A 1097 3.24 8.77 35.65
CA TRP A 1097 4.56 9.21 35.20
C TRP A 1097 5.53 9.45 36.37
N LEU A 1098 5.07 10.16 37.41
CA LEU A 1098 5.90 10.47 38.56
C LEU A 1098 6.31 9.21 39.32
N GLN A 1099 5.41 8.22 39.45
CA GLN A 1099 5.71 6.90 40.02
C GLN A 1099 6.76 6.13 39.20
N ASN A 1100 6.59 6.06 37.88
CA ASN A 1100 7.58 5.40 37.00
C ASN A 1100 8.95 6.08 37.11
N TYR A 1101 9.00 7.42 37.10
CA TYR A 1101 10.25 8.17 37.20
C TYR A 1101 10.91 8.04 38.58
N LEU A 1102 10.11 8.05 39.65
CA LEU A 1102 10.57 7.78 41.02
C LEU A 1102 11.22 6.39 41.12
N LEU A 1103 10.56 5.38 40.55
CA LEU A 1103 11.06 3.99 40.54
C LEU A 1103 12.37 3.85 39.75
N GLU A 1104 12.45 4.43 38.55
CA GLU A 1104 13.70 4.46 37.76
C GLU A 1104 14.85 5.17 38.49
N LYS A 1105 14.55 6.08 39.42
CA LYS A 1105 15.56 6.69 40.32
C LYS A 1105 15.90 5.83 41.54
N ILE A 1106 14.96 5.07 42.12
CA ILE A 1106 15.27 4.05 43.15
C ILE A 1106 16.26 3.04 42.57
N ASP A 1107 16.02 2.58 41.34
CA ASP A 1107 16.81 1.54 40.69
C ASP A 1107 18.24 2.00 40.37
N LEU A 1108 18.42 3.23 39.89
CA LEU A 1108 19.75 3.83 39.69
C LEU A 1108 20.51 4.04 41.01
N ILE A 1109 19.83 4.41 42.09
CA ILE A 1109 20.45 4.56 43.43
C ILE A 1109 20.91 3.21 43.96
N LEU A 1110 20.09 2.16 43.80
CA LEU A 1110 20.47 0.80 44.18
C LEU A 1110 21.66 0.28 43.36
N GLN A 1111 21.72 0.58 42.06
CA GLN A 1111 22.89 0.25 41.24
C GLN A 1111 24.15 0.98 41.71
N GLN A 1112 24.06 2.27 42.06
CA GLN A 1112 25.19 3.02 42.62
C GLN A 1112 25.64 2.46 43.99
N GLN A 1113 24.72 2.17 44.90
CA GLN A 1113 25.05 1.59 46.22
C GLN A 1113 25.68 0.18 46.13
N VAL A 1114 25.32 -0.61 45.11
CA VAL A 1114 25.93 -1.93 44.80
C VAL A 1114 27.31 -1.80 44.12
N LEU A 1115 27.61 -0.66 43.50
CA LEU A 1115 28.95 -0.37 42.93
C LEU A 1115 29.90 0.27 43.95
N ASP A 1116 29.39 1.09 44.88
CA ASP A 1116 30.17 1.70 45.96
C ASP A 1116 30.43 0.74 47.14
N THR A 1117 29.74 -0.42 47.20
CA THR A 1117 30.12 -1.52 48.09
C THR A 1117 31.15 -2.41 47.41
N ASP A 1118 32.39 -2.40 47.88
CA ASP A 1118 33.53 -3.12 47.28
C ASP A 1118 33.36 -4.65 47.40
N VAL A 1119 32.78 -5.29 46.37
CA VAL A 1119 32.28 -6.67 46.43
C VAL A 1119 33.41 -7.71 46.36
N THR A 1120 34.15 -7.85 47.46
CA THR A 1120 34.90 -9.07 47.79
C THR A 1120 34.39 -9.62 49.12
N SER A 1121 33.36 -10.50 49.03
CA SER A 1121 32.38 -10.85 50.09
C SER A 1121 31.50 -9.65 50.49
N ASP A 1122 30.18 -9.73 50.59
CA ASP A 1122 29.28 -10.86 50.87
C ASP A 1122 27.95 -10.70 50.11
N THR A 1123 27.42 -11.78 49.51
CA THR A 1123 26.12 -11.78 48.80
C THR A 1123 24.93 -11.45 49.71
N ALA A 1124 25.05 -11.66 51.03
CA ALA A 1124 24.04 -11.23 51.99
C ALA A 1124 23.87 -9.70 52.03
N SER A 1125 24.91 -8.91 51.76
CA SER A 1125 24.87 -7.44 51.80
C SER A 1125 23.97 -6.86 50.70
N ALA A 1126 24.22 -7.24 49.45
CA ALA A 1126 23.38 -6.82 48.32
C ALA A 1126 21.93 -7.33 48.46
N SER A 1127 21.74 -8.54 48.98
CA SER A 1127 20.40 -9.07 49.29
C SER A 1127 19.70 -8.25 50.38
N ALA A 1128 20.41 -7.80 51.42
CA ALA A 1128 19.87 -6.93 52.47
C ALA A 1128 19.50 -5.53 51.95
N ALA A 1129 20.31 -4.93 51.07
CA ALA A 1129 20.01 -3.63 50.45
C ALA A 1129 18.76 -3.68 49.55
N LEU A 1130 18.61 -4.76 48.77
CA LEU A 1130 17.41 -5.04 47.98
C LEU A 1130 16.18 -5.30 48.87
N ARG A 1131 16.34 -6.03 49.98
CA ARG A 1131 15.28 -6.28 50.98
C ARG A 1131 14.81 -5.00 51.68
N ALA A 1132 15.74 -4.11 52.05
CA ALA A 1132 15.42 -2.86 52.74
C ALA A 1132 14.52 -1.93 51.91
N ASN A 1133 14.74 -1.89 50.58
CA ASN A 1133 14.00 -1.03 49.65
C ASN A 1133 12.82 -1.74 48.95
N TRP A 1134 12.64 -3.04 49.20
CA TRP A 1134 11.53 -3.82 48.63
C TRP A 1134 10.17 -3.20 48.94
N VAL A 1135 9.93 -2.81 50.20
CA VAL A 1135 8.64 -2.26 50.64
C VAL A 1135 8.26 -1.01 49.83
N SER A 1136 9.22 -0.12 49.58
CA SER A 1136 9.03 1.09 48.76
C SER A 1136 8.69 0.76 47.31
N ARG A 1137 9.35 -0.26 46.71
CA ARG A 1137 9.01 -0.74 45.37
C ARG A 1137 7.62 -1.37 45.33
N GLU A 1138 7.30 -2.27 46.26
CA GLU A 1138 6.00 -2.94 46.36
C GLU A 1138 4.86 -1.91 46.51
N ASP A 1139 5.05 -0.87 47.32
CA ASP A 1139 4.06 0.19 47.53
C ASP A 1139 3.81 1.01 46.27
N ILE A 1140 4.87 1.51 45.60
CA ILE A 1140 4.76 2.22 44.32
C ILE A 1140 4.04 1.36 43.28
N CYS A 1141 4.37 0.07 43.18
CA CYS A 1141 3.73 -0.85 42.23
C CYS A 1141 2.24 -1.06 42.55
N ARG A 1142 1.88 -1.21 43.84
CA ARG A 1142 0.48 -1.32 44.28
C ARG A 1142 -0.31 -0.06 43.94
N GLN A 1143 0.26 1.13 44.17
CA GLN A 1143 -0.36 2.39 43.80
C GLN A 1143 -0.54 2.54 42.28
N MET A 1144 0.48 2.21 41.48
CA MET A 1144 0.40 2.24 40.01
C MET A 1144 -0.69 1.30 39.47
N LEU A 1145 -0.85 0.11 40.05
CA LEU A 1145 -1.89 -0.85 39.68
C LEU A 1145 -3.29 -0.35 40.03
N HIS A 1146 -3.51 0.16 41.25
CA HIS A 1146 -4.78 0.78 41.62
C HIS A 1146 -5.14 1.96 40.69
N LEU A 1147 -4.18 2.84 40.40
CA LEU A 1147 -4.40 3.95 39.47
C LEU A 1147 -4.72 3.47 38.05
N LEU A 1148 -4.11 2.39 37.56
CA LEU A 1148 -4.50 1.79 36.28
C LEU A 1148 -5.91 1.21 36.29
N HIS A 1149 -6.30 0.48 37.35
CA HIS A 1149 -7.67 -0.03 37.53
C HIS A 1149 -8.73 1.09 37.63
N SER A 1150 -8.33 2.31 37.98
CA SER A 1150 -9.23 3.47 38.12
C SER A 1150 -9.59 4.20 36.81
N ILE A 1151 -8.81 3.99 35.74
CA ILE A 1151 -8.97 4.74 34.48
C ILE A 1151 -9.96 3.99 33.58
N GLN A 1152 -11.02 4.69 33.14
CA GLN A 1152 -11.94 4.12 32.15
C GLN A 1152 -11.22 3.83 30.82
N GLN A 1153 -11.53 2.69 30.21
CA GLN A 1153 -10.79 2.12 29.08
C GLN A 1153 -10.70 3.05 27.86
N VAL A 1154 -11.76 3.81 27.59
CA VAL A 1154 -11.84 4.84 26.53
C VAL A 1154 -10.84 5.99 26.70
N HIS A 1155 -10.14 6.08 27.84
CA HIS A 1155 -9.06 7.03 28.11
C HIS A 1155 -7.67 6.38 28.12
N ILE A 1156 -7.57 5.06 27.89
CA ILE A 1156 -6.32 4.28 27.85
C ILE A 1156 -5.78 4.18 26.40
N GLU A 1157 -6.64 4.29 25.39
CA GLU A 1157 -6.26 4.12 23.98
C GLU A 1157 -5.50 5.32 23.36
N PRO A 1158 -4.66 5.08 22.33
CA PRO A 1158 -4.01 3.81 21.97
C PRO A 1158 -2.72 3.58 22.77
N ASN A 1159 -2.29 4.55 23.59
CA ASN A 1159 -0.95 4.61 24.17
C ASN A 1159 -0.77 3.83 25.48
N GLY A 1160 -1.85 3.45 26.16
CA GLY A 1160 -1.79 2.82 27.49
C GLY A 1160 -1.20 1.41 27.49
N LEU A 1161 -1.12 0.74 26.32
CA LEU A 1161 -0.49 -0.57 26.18
C LEU A 1161 0.99 -0.56 26.62
N TYR A 1162 1.71 0.54 26.37
CA TYR A 1162 3.12 0.68 26.77
C TYR A 1162 3.28 0.98 28.27
N LEU A 1163 2.37 1.76 28.86
CA LEU A 1163 2.34 1.96 30.32
C LEU A 1163 2.06 0.64 31.04
N ALA A 1164 1.17 -0.19 30.47
CA ALA A 1164 0.96 -1.56 30.91
C ALA A 1164 2.24 -2.42 30.74
N TYR A 1165 2.94 -2.35 29.60
CA TYR A 1165 4.22 -3.06 29.44
C TYR A 1165 5.29 -2.62 30.47
N LYS A 1166 5.38 -1.34 30.83
CA LYS A 1166 6.27 -0.88 31.91
C LYS A 1166 5.88 -1.45 33.28
N VAL A 1167 4.59 -1.47 33.64
CA VAL A 1167 4.11 -2.08 34.89
C VAL A 1167 4.35 -3.60 34.92
N ARG A 1168 4.18 -4.30 33.78
CA ARG A 1168 4.60 -5.70 33.60
C ARG A 1168 6.08 -5.88 33.90
N ASP A 1169 6.94 -5.08 33.26
CA ASP A 1169 8.40 -5.23 33.37
C ASP A 1169 8.89 -5.02 34.81
N VAL A 1170 8.27 -4.08 35.53
CA VAL A 1170 8.50 -3.84 36.95
C VAL A 1170 8.01 -5.01 37.82
N ALA A 1171 6.80 -5.52 37.60
CA ALA A 1171 6.29 -6.67 38.35
C ALA A 1171 7.08 -7.96 38.06
N VAL A 1172 7.61 -8.11 36.85
CA VAL A 1172 8.58 -9.17 36.50
C VAL A 1172 9.93 -8.94 37.20
N ALA A 1173 10.39 -7.69 37.39
CA ALA A 1173 11.58 -7.39 38.18
C ALA A 1173 11.39 -7.68 39.69
N LEU A 1174 10.18 -7.50 40.23
CA LEU A 1174 9.81 -7.95 41.57
C LEU A 1174 9.86 -9.48 41.69
N LEU A 1175 9.27 -10.21 40.72
CA LEU A 1175 9.26 -11.68 40.70
C LEU A 1175 10.65 -12.31 40.50
N ASN A 1176 11.60 -11.60 39.89
CA ASN A 1176 12.99 -12.06 39.71
C ASN A 1176 13.92 -11.72 40.89
N CYS A 1177 13.42 -11.15 41.99
CA CYS A 1177 14.21 -11.00 43.22
C CYS A 1177 14.37 -12.36 43.95
N PRO A 1178 15.51 -12.60 44.64
CA PRO A 1178 15.80 -13.89 45.29
C PRO A 1178 15.06 -14.05 46.63
N PHE A 1179 13.75 -14.29 46.52
CA PHE A 1179 12.85 -14.66 47.61
C PHE A 1179 12.29 -16.06 47.35
N GLU A 1180 12.09 -16.83 48.41
CA GLU A 1180 11.47 -18.15 48.26
C GLU A 1180 9.96 -18.01 48.00
N ALA A 1181 9.38 -18.92 47.22
CA ALA A 1181 8.01 -18.78 46.70
C ALA A 1181 6.92 -18.72 47.79
N HIS A 1182 7.23 -19.24 48.98
CA HIS A 1182 6.36 -19.25 50.17
C HIS A 1182 6.48 -18.00 51.06
N GLU A 1183 7.38 -17.06 50.79
CA GLU A 1183 7.41 -15.79 51.52
C GLU A 1183 6.26 -14.85 51.10
N GLY A 1184 5.75 -14.09 52.07
CA GLY A 1184 4.59 -13.20 51.90
C GLY A 1184 4.67 -12.14 50.78
N PRO A 1185 5.85 -11.64 50.38
CA PRO A 1185 5.99 -10.78 49.20
C PRO A 1185 5.84 -11.52 47.87
N SER A 1186 6.42 -12.71 47.74
CA SER A 1186 6.37 -13.55 46.53
C SER A 1186 4.94 -13.86 46.11
N ARG A 1187 4.08 -14.18 47.09
CA ARG A 1187 2.65 -14.41 46.90
C ARG A 1187 1.90 -13.18 46.40
N ARG A 1188 2.20 -12.00 46.97
CA ARG A 1188 1.60 -10.73 46.56
C ARG A 1188 2.03 -10.30 45.16
N ALA A 1189 3.28 -10.52 44.77
CA ALA A 1189 3.76 -10.25 43.41
C ALA A 1189 2.99 -11.09 42.36
N ALA A 1190 2.69 -12.36 42.66
CA ALA A 1190 1.85 -13.21 41.80
C ALA A 1190 0.37 -12.78 41.77
N GLU A 1191 -0.16 -12.27 42.88
CA GLU A 1191 -1.53 -11.70 42.94
C GLU A 1191 -1.63 -10.40 42.13
N TYR A 1192 -0.65 -9.49 42.23
CA TYR A 1192 -0.57 -8.28 41.41
C TYR A 1192 -0.49 -8.59 39.91
N MET A 1193 0.29 -9.59 39.49
CA MET A 1193 0.33 -10.01 38.08
C MET A 1193 -1.01 -10.56 37.60
N ARG A 1194 -1.73 -11.33 38.43
CA ARG A 1194 -3.06 -11.85 38.10
C ARG A 1194 -4.07 -10.73 37.87
N ASP A 1195 -4.13 -9.74 38.76
CA ASP A 1195 -5.08 -8.63 38.68
C ASP A 1195 -4.73 -7.64 37.55
N PHE A 1196 -3.45 -7.52 37.23
CA PHE A 1196 -2.96 -6.79 36.07
C PHE A 1196 -3.33 -7.48 34.74
N THR A 1197 -3.11 -8.79 34.62
CA THR A 1197 -3.52 -9.58 33.45
C THR A 1197 -5.05 -9.62 33.30
N SER A 1198 -5.78 -9.67 34.41
CA SER A 1198 -7.25 -9.52 34.45
C SER A 1198 -7.71 -8.17 33.86
N MET A 1199 -6.99 -7.07 34.12
CA MET A 1199 -7.28 -5.76 33.54
C MET A 1199 -7.00 -5.73 32.03
N LEU A 1200 -5.82 -6.24 31.61
CA LEU A 1200 -5.45 -6.32 30.19
C LEU A 1200 -6.47 -7.11 29.37
N SER A 1201 -7.05 -8.18 29.92
CA SER A 1201 -8.03 -9.02 29.22
C SER A 1201 -9.35 -8.31 28.88
N ARG A 1202 -9.60 -7.11 29.43
CA ARG A 1202 -10.82 -6.32 29.24
C ARG A 1202 -10.67 -5.18 28.24
N LEU A 1203 -9.44 -4.79 27.85
CA LEU A 1203 -9.24 -3.77 26.81
C LEU A 1203 -9.76 -4.31 25.47
N ASP A 1204 -10.39 -3.45 24.66
CA ASP A 1204 -11.18 -3.92 23.51
C ASP A 1204 -10.31 -4.52 22.40
N ARG A 1205 -10.90 -5.44 21.63
CA ARG A 1205 -10.24 -6.25 20.60
C ARG A 1205 -10.20 -5.57 19.23
N SER A 1206 -10.61 -4.30 19.14
CA SER A 1206 -10.85 -3.58 17.89
C SER A 1206 -9.60 -2.96 17.26
N GLU A 1207 -8.63 -2.48 18.05
CA GLU A 1207 -7.35 -1.93 17.54
C GLU A 1207 -6.12 -2.54 18.27
N ILE A 1208 -5.85 -3.83 18.08
CA ILE A 1208 -4.70 -4.51 18.68
C ILE A 1208 -3.50 -4.58 17.71
N MET A 1209 -2.57 -3.64 17.87
CA MET A 1209 -1.21 -3.74 17.35
C MET A 1209 -0.42 -4.85 18.05
N ASN A 1210 -0.21 -5.97 17.33
CA ASN A 1210 0.83 -6.99 17.54
C ASN A 1210 1.04 -7.52 18.99
N THR A 1211 0.15 -8.39 19.46
CA THR A 1211 0.21 -9.01 20.81
C THR A 1211 0.54 -10.52 20.79
N ALA A 1212 1.30 -11.00 19.80
CA ALA A 1212 1.71 -12.41 19.70
C ALA A 1212 2.45 -12.91 20.96
N SER A 1213 3.25 -12.03 21.58
CA SER A 1213 3.94 -12.27 22.85
C SER A 1213 2.99 -12.35 24.05
N LEU A 1214 1.96 -11.51 24.11
CA LEU A 1214 1.02 -11.48 25.24
C LEU A 1214 0.15 -12.74 25.29
N LYS A 1215 -0.30 -13.21 24.12
CA LYS A 1215 -1.14 -14.41 24.01
C LYS A 1215 -0.44 -15.65 24.56
N SER A 1216 0.82 -15.87 24.19
CA SER A 1216 1.61 -17.02 24.68
C SER A 1216 1.91 -16.99 26.19
N TRP A 1217 1.68 -15.84 26.85
CA TRP A 1217 1.84 -15.68 28.30
C TRP A 1217 0.52 -15.95 29.03
N VAL A 1218 -0.61 -15.42 28.54
CA VAL A 1218 -1.95 -15.71 29.07
C VAL A 1218 -2.30 -17.19 28.92
N ASP A 1219 -1.92 -17.83 27.80
CA ASP A 1219 -2.17 -19.26 27.60
C ASP A 1219 -1.27 -20.12 28.51
N LYS A 1220 -0.02 -19.69 28.79
CA LYS A 1220 0.88 -20.37 29.75
C LYS A 1220 0.38 -20.34 31.19
N ASP A 1221 -0.16 -19.21 31.65
CA ASP A 1221 -0.57 -19.05 33.05
C ASP A 1221 -1.95 -19.67 33.36
N ARG A 1222 -2.64 -20.20 32.33
CA ARG A 1222 -3.80 -21.09 32.50
C ARG A 1222 -3.40 -22.56 32.71
N ASP A 1223 -2.20 -22.95 32.27
CA ASP A 1223 -1.64 -24.29 32.46
C ASP A 1223 -0.81 -24.39 33.77
N SER A 1224 -0.39 -23.28 34.36
CA SER A 1224 0.25 -23.21 35.70
C SER A 1224 -0.74 -23.21 36.87
N ALA A 1225 -2.02 -22.92 36.59
CA ALA A 1225 -3.11 -22.76 37.57
C ALA A 1225 -4.13 -23.92 37.55
N ARG A 1226 -3.71 -25.10 37.06
CA ARG A 1226 -4.47 -26.36 37.01
C ARG A 1226 -3.67 -27.50 37.65
#